data_AF-A0A1B1TAC5-F1
#
_entry.id   AF-A0A1B1TAC5-F1
#
_cell.length_a   1.000
_cell.length_b   1.000
_cell.length_c   1.000
_cell.angle_alpha   90.00
_cell.angle_beta   90.00
_cell.angle_gamma   90.00
#
_symmetry.space_group_name_H-M   'P 1'
#
loop_
_entity.id
_entity.type
_entity.pdbx_description
1 polymer ?
#
loop_
_entity_poly.entity_id
_entity_poly.type
_entity_poly.pdbx_seq_one_letter_code
_entity_poly.pdbx_strand_id
1 'polypeptide(L)'
;MEYNLQGVFVVAAGRGPVADSDNIAATDPWSNGKFCTPEDHWNLDDDGCPLLYISELLLNWPDNTPTVDLDVEGKIERLVGIILGYPKISRGMYPLDWPTHPESVKALRLSLLFDSISCDMFPEWSFRTSISNIHQVYWLDGKHHSKNKCKTITYLLFKVVRKFKTNIEESNKSNLAKEEIILLSRLHSSSNNSRSFWEMDETNLVIKNPHGSEYTIEDIKSKIDDVVKDNDHEFKITKIHDWIKKMTLIDTVQYPLPESVRHNMISGCSVIIESIFANLRNTIVTTFGASSILTDGGGRIRFYAEHDKNIEDKIKKSIYNTFLINNEVTHPFNNIIMENVEMYRDKYHTKYKDELYKNKRGMPNTELFSKLIGEDVAKDLLPPISYNKSNNFELSKKPFDPSCHLCNPVAWNGEPWEKYADWGQHCFAHKLIFEIGKSAKKRDISWRKKGKYVDLKVDEMFQIEAIAVMDLNSLGIMFGGKEEPFEYRMLKIRKSFRFNAQWWKIISDILDNNELKFGSLTAWVAAGDDLTLALRKGNEKYDLIMVLQEIDEKLKWAFKDNDIKFSFGAGVARKQNKEPILSLIKQAQSAEKKAKRHWKYRASIYDKQLVIVHDFETKEKKIKENIEEIVGCTVLDNSCYSDMNEAHKSIVYNLEVEEE
;
A
#
# COMPACT_ATOMS: atom_id res chain seq x y z
N MET A 1 41.94 -19.18 39.83
CA MET A 1 42.24 -20.28 38.90
C MET A 1 41.04 -20.41 37.99
N GLU A 2 41.14 -19.74 36.85
CA GLU A 2 40.18 -19.78 35.76
C GLU A 2 40.29 -21.12 35.04
N TYR A 3 39.14 -21.68 34.66
CA TYR A 3 39.06 -22.58 33.52
C TYR A 3 38.04 -21.99 32.53
N ASN A 4 38.58 -21.54 31.41
CA ASN A 4 37.89 -21.03 30.23
C ASN A 4 37.05 -22.14 29.57
N LEU A 5 35.75 -21.88 29.38
CA LEU A 5 34.89 -22.58 28.44
C LEU A 5 34.52 -21.61 27.32
N GLN A 6 35.32 -21.59 26.26
CA GLN A 6 34.92 -21.05 24.96
C GLN A 6 34.19 -22.15 24.19
N GLY A 7 32.86 -22.08 24.18
CA GLY A 7 31.98 -22.83 23.30
C GLY A 7 31.05 -21.85 22.60
N VAL A 8 31.56 -21.14 21.60
CA VAL A 8 30.76 -20.28 20.72
C VAL A 8 29.98 -21.19 19.77
N PHE A 9 28.70 -21.43 20.06
CA PHE A 9 27.76 -21.94 19.07
C PHE A 9 27.43 -20.79 18.11
N VAL A 10 28.15 -20.76 16.98
CA VAL A 10 27.72 -20.04 15.79
C VAL A 10 26.44 -20.71 15.30
N VAL A 11 25.29 -20.10 15.59
CA VAL A 11 24.03 -20.47 14.93
C VAL A 11 24.12 -19.93 13.51
N ALA A 12 24.55 -20.80 12.60
CA ALA A 12 24.42 -20.57 11.17
C ALA A 12 22.94 -20.31 10.86
N ALA A 13 22.61 -19.08 10.47
CA ALA A 13 21.43 -18.84 9.66
C ALA A 13 21.51 -19.82 8.49
N GLY A 14 20.51 -20.69 8.35
CA GLY A 14 20.49 -21.73 7.33
C GLY A 14 20.76 -21.12 5.97
N ARG A 15 21.99 -21.31 5.47
CA ARG A 15 22.28 -21.22 4.05
C ARG A 15 21.58 -22.41 3.44
N GLY A 16 20.42 -22.18 2.81
CA GLY A 16 19.95 -23.08 1.76
C GLY A 16 21.08 -23.25 0.74
N PRO A 17 21.09 -24.36 -0.02
CA PRO A 17 22.09 -24.55 -1.07
C PRO A 17 22.11 -23.28 -1.93
N VAL A 18 23.29 -22.67 -2.02
CA VAL A 18 23.56 -21.60 -2.97
C VAL A 18 23.26 -22.24 -4.32
N ALA A 19 22.11 -21.90 -4.91
CA ALA A 19 21.82 -22.28 -6.27
C ALA A 19 23.01 -21.83 -7.12
N ASP A 20 23.51 -22.73 -7.98
CA ASP A 20 24.57 -22.43 -8.92
C ASP A 20 24.29 -21.06 -9.57
N SER A 21 25.32 -20.22 -9.60
CA SER A 21 25.32 -18.77 -9.89
C SER A 21 24.73 -18.36 -11.24
N ASP A 22 24.25 -19.30 -12.05
CA ASP A 22 24.11 -19.11 -13.48
C ASP A 22 22.66 -18.82 -13.92
N ASN A 23 21.69 -18.65 -13.02
CA ASN A 23 20.31 -18.32 -13.44
C ASN A 23 19.37 -17.71 -12.37
N ILE A 24 19.80 -16.63 -11.70
CA ILE A 24 19.03 -15.96 -10.63
C ILE A 24 18.05 -14.88 -11.18
N ALA A 25 18.20 -14.39 -12.41
CA ALA A 25 17.29 -13.37 -12.96
C ALA A 25 15.84 -13.85 -13.08
N ALA A 26 14.89 -12.99 -12.70
CA ALA A 26 13.45 -13.29 -12.77
C ALA A 26 12.98 -14.52 -11.97
N THR A 27 13.82 -15.07 -11.09
CA THR A 27 13.39 -16.04 -10.07
C THR A 27 12.40 -15.38 -9.11
N ASP A 28 11.43 -16.14 -8.61
CA ASP A 28 10.54 -15.65 -7.57
C ASP A 28 11.39 -15.44 -6.30
N PRO A 29 11.49 -14.20 -5.80
CA PRO A 29 12.34 -13.88 -4.65
C PRO A 29 11.88 -14.58 -3.36
N TRP A 30 10.68 -15.15 -3.34
CA TRP A 30 10.16 -15.95 -2.23
C TRP A 30 10.43 -17.45 -2.36
N SER A 31 11.03 -17.88 -3.46
CA SER A 31 11.40 -19.27 -3.73
C SER A 31 12.92 -19.45 -3.72
N ASN A 32 13.39 -20.65 -3.39
CA ASN A 32 14.77 -21.09 -3.59
C ASN A 32 15.11 -21.32 -5.09
N GLY A 33 15.05 -20.25 -5.89
CA GLY A 33 15.52 -20.24 -7.28
C GLY A 33 14.54 -20.74 -8.34
N LYS A 34 13.23 -20.81 -8.06
CA LYS A 34 12.23 -21.11 -9.09
C LYS A 34 11.96 -19.86 -9.93
N PHE A 35 11.84 -20.03 -11.25
CA PHE A 35 11.46 -18.93 -12.15
C PHE A 35 10.01 -18.51 -11.94
N CYS A 36 9.74 -17.21 -12.03
CA CYS A 36 8.38 -16.73 -12.15
C CYS A 36 7.81 -17.08 -13.52
N THR A 37 6.51 -17.34 -13.60
CA THR A 37 5.77 -17.50 -14.86
C THR A 37 5.11 -16.16 -15.22
N PRO A 38 5.57 -15.43 -16.25
CA PRO A 38 4.98 -14.16 -16.71
C PRO A 38 3.45 -14.22 -16.91
N GLU A 39 2.95 -15.34 -17.42
CA GLU A 39 1.55 -15.58 -17.76
C GLU A 39 0.63 -15.64 -16.53
N ASP A 40 1.17 -15.98 -15.35
CA ASP A 40 0.42 -15.94 -14.09
C ASP A 40 0.04 -14.49 -13.68
N HIS A 41 0.70 -13.50 -14.29
CA HIS A 41 0.54 -12.08 -13.97
C HIS A 41 -0.12 -11.30 -15.09
N TRP A 42 0.13 -11.66 -16.35
CA TRP A 42 -0.38 -10.96 -17.52
C TRP A 42 -0.76 -11.94 -18.64
N ASN A 43 -2.03 -11.97 -19.02
CA ASN A 43 -2.52 -12.82 -20.10
C ASN A 43 -2.69 -11.96 -21.36
N LEU A 44 -2.03 -12.33 -22.47
CA LEU A 44 -2.14 -11.58 -23.72
C LEU A 44 -3.56 -11.61 -24.31
N ASP A 45 -4.33 -12.67 -24.07
CA ASP A 45 -5.70 -12.81 -24.57
C ASP A 45 -6.67 -11.91 -23.79
N ASP A 46 -6.52 -11.84 -22.47
CA ASP A 46 -7.43 -11.08 -21.58
C ASP A 46 -6.98 -9.61 -21.42
N ASP A 47 -5.68 -9.38 -21.19
CA ASP A 47 -5.13 -8.07 -20.87
C ASP A 47 -4.57 -7.33 -22.08
N GLY A 48 -4.32 -8.04 -23.19
CA GLY A 48 -3.73 -7.49 -24.42
C GLY A 48 -2.23 -7.23 -24.33
N CYS A 49 -1.69 -6.51 -25.31
CA CYS A 49 -0.25 -6.18 -25.33
C CYS A 49 0.12 -5.18 -24.20
N PRO A 50 1.15 -5.48 -23.37
CA PRO A 50 1.60 -4.59 -22.29
C PRO A 50 1.89 -3.14 -22.74
N LEU A 51 2.45 -2.95 -23.95
CA LEU A 51 2.77 -1.62 -24.47
C LEU A 51 1.52 -0.75 -24.70
N LEU A 52 0.39 -1.37 -25.03
CA LEU A 52 -0.87 -0.64 -25.22
C LEU A 52 -1.40 -0.13 -23.88
N TYR A 53 -1.28 -0.92 -22.82
CA TYR A 53 -1.68 -0.49 -21.49
C TYR A 53 -0.74 0.61 -20.94
N ILE A 54 0.58 0.50 -21.15
CA ILE A 54 1.52 1.60 -20.86
C ILE A 54 1.10 2.88 -21.61
N SER A 55 0.76 2.75 -22.89
CA SER A 55 0.33 3.88 -23.72
C SER A 55 -0.95 4.52 -23.18
N GLU A 56 -1.89 3.72 -22.68
CA GLU A 56 -3.13 4.19 -22.05
C GLU A 56 -2.84 4.97 -20.76
N LEU A 57 -1.98 4.45 -19.89
CA LEU A 57 -1.57 5.15 -18.66
C LEU A 57 -0.87 6.48 -18.96
N LEU A 58 0.01 6.52 -19.96
CA LEU A 58 0.69 7.76 -20.37
C LEU A 58 -0.29 8.78 -20.98
N LEU A 59 -1.31 8.32 -21.71
CA LEU A 59 -2.32 9.18 -22.30
C LEU A 59 -3.26 9.77 -21.24
N ASN A 60 -3.68 8.94 -20.29
CA ASN A 60 -4.66 9.28 -19.26
C ASN A 60 -3.98 9.72 -17.95
N TRP A 61 -2.73 10.16 -18.01
CA TRP A 61 -1.98 10.55 -16.82
C TRP A 61 -2.73 11.68 -16.09
N PRO A 62 -3.06 11.53 -14.80
CA PRO A 62 -4.06 12.36 -14.12
C PRO A 62 -3.58 13.78 -13.73
N ASP A 63 -2.48 14.26 -14.32
CA ASP A 63 -1.97 15.61 -14.13
C ASP A 63 -2.53 16.56 -15.21
N ASN A 64 -2.36 17.88 -15.03
CA ASN A 64 -2.85 18.86 -15.99
C ASN A 64 -2.04 18.90 -17.31
N THR A 65 -0.86 18.29 -17.34
CA THR A 65 0.03 18.30 -18.50
C THR A 65 0.06 16.91 -19.16
N PRO A 66 -0.39 16.80 -20.42
CA PRO A 66 -0.24 15.56 -21.21
C PRO A 66 1.22 15.12 -21.31
N THR A 67 1.46 13.81 -21.34
CA THR A 67 2.84 13.26 -21.38
C THR A 67 3.63 13.76 -22.59
N VAL A 68 2.97 13.92 -23.74
CA VAL A 68 3.59 14.38 -24.98
C VAL A 68 4.19 15.79 -24.88
N ASP A 69 3.62 16.62 -23.99
CA ASP A 69 3.98 18.03 -23.79
C ASP A 69 5.07 18.21 -22.73
N LEU A 70 5.41 17.16 -21.98
CA LEU A 70 6.51 17.20 -21.03
C LEU A 70 7.87 17.27 -21.73
N ASP A 71 8.88 17.69 -20.99
CA ASP A 71 10.25 17.49 -21.40
C ASP A 71 10.63 16.00 -21.38
N VAL A 72 11.82 15.70 -21.90
CA VAL A 72 12.33 14.34 -22.04
C VAL A 72 12.40 13.62 -20.68
N GLU A 73 12.74 14.34 -19.63
CA GLU A 73 12.81 13.82 -18.27
C GLU A 73 11.43 13.42 -17.76
N GLY A 74 10.46 14.35 -17.78
CA GLY A 74 9.10 14.06 -17.31
C GLY A 74 8.45 12.89 -18.05
N LYS A 75 8.77 12.72 -19.35
CA LYS A 75 8.35 11.54 -20.15
C LYS A 75 8.92 10.24 -19.61
N ILE A 76 10.22 10.22 -19.31
CA ILE A 76 10.89 9.02 -18.79
C ILE A 76 10.49 8.74 -17.35
N GLU A 77 10.32 9.75 -16.50
CA GLU A 77 9.85 9.56 -15.12
C GLU A 77 8.47 8.90 -15.09
N ARG A 78 7.57 9.29 -15.99
CA ARG A 78 6.27 8.60 -16.14
C ARG A 78 6.43 7.16 -16.60
N LEU A 79 7.26 6.91 -17.61
CA LEU A 79 7.50 5.55 -18.14
C LEU A 79 8.13 4.63 -17.07
N VAL A 80 9.16 5.10 -16.38
CA VAL A 80 9.84 4.37 -15.31
C VAL A 80 8.89 4.15 -14.15
N GLY A 81 8.12 5.17 -13.75
CA GLY A 81 7.07 5.04 -12.75
C GLY A 81 6.09 3.90 -13.09
N ILE A 82 5.62 3.82 -14.34
CA ILE A 82 4.77 2.69 -14.79
C ILE A 82 5.49 1.36 -14.64
N ILE A 83 6.72 1.22 -15.14
CA ILE A 83 7.47 -0.06 -15.08
C ILE A 83 7.69 -0.50 -13.63
N LEU A 84 8.02 0.42 -12.73
CA LEU A 84 8.34 0.14 -11.33
C LEU A 84 7.12 -0.07 -10.43
N GLY A 85 5.89 0.20 -10.91
CA GLY A 85 4.64 -0.01 -10.18
C GLY A 85 4.11 1.23 -9.47
N TYR A 86 4.59 2.40 -9.89
CA TYR A 86 4.21 3.72 -9.39
C TYR A 86 3.65 4.67 -10.47
N PRO A 87 2.75 4.24 -11.38
CA PRO A 87 2.01 5.19 -12.20
C PRO A 87 1.03 6.00 -11.34
N LYS A 88 0.76 7.25 -11.70
CA LYS A 88 -0.38 7.94 -11.11
C LYS A 88 -1.67 7.39 -11.73
N ILE A 89 -2.55 6.82 -10.90
CA ILE A 89 -3.85 6.27 -11.32
C ILE A 89 -5.01 7.25 -11.11
N SER A 90 -4.80 8.23 -10.24
CA SER A 90 -5.69 9.37 -10.01
C SER A 90 -4.84 10.55 -9.55
N ARG A 91 -5.45 11.74 -9.41
CA ARG A 91 -4.74 12.94 -8.96
C ARG A 91 -4.08 12.70 -7.61
N GLY A 92 -2.75 12.69 -7.59
CA GLY A 92 -1.95 12.46 -6.38
C GLY A 92 -2.06 11.05 -5.79
N MET A 93 -2.56 10.05 -6.53
CA MET A 93 -2.68 8.66 -6.04
C MET A 93 -1.92 7.69 -6.93
N TYR A 94 -1.15 6.82 -6.28
CA TYR A 94 -0.45 5.66 -6.82
C TYR A 94 -1.22 4.37 -6.52
N PRO A 95 -0.85 3.22 -7.11
CA PRO A 95 -1.59 1.99 -6.94
C PRO A 95 -1.77 1.58 -5.48
N LEU A 96 -0.72 1.71 -4.65
CA LEU A 96 -0.77 1.35 -3.23
C LEU A 96 -1.51 2.37 -2.34
N ASP A 97 -1.92 3.52 -2.88
CA ASP A 97 -2.79 4.48 -2.18
C ASP A 97 -4.27 4.14 -2.35
N TRP A 98 -4.61 3.42 -3.42
CA TRP A 98 -5.95 2.91 -3.68
C TRP A 98 -5.89 1.48 -4.21
N PRO A 99 -5.41 0.52 -3.40
CA PRO A 99 -4.98 -0.78 -3.91
C PRO A 99 -6.09 -1.65 -4.49
N THR A 100 -7.35 -1.40 -4.12
CA THR A 100 -8.51 -2.13 -4.64
C THR A 100 -9.13 -1.48 -5.88
N HIS A 101 -8.51 -0.41 -6.40
CA HIS A 101 -8.92 0.17 -7.68
C HIS A 101 -8.42 -0.72 -8.84
N PRO A 102 -9.24 -1.05 -9.86
CA PRO A 102 -8.84 -1.89 -10.99
C PRO A 102 -7.62 -1.39 -11.74
N GLU A 103 -7.46 -0.07 -11.92
CA GLU A 103 -6.22 0.49 -12.49
C GLU A 103 -5.01 0.26 -11.58
N SER A 104 -5.18 0.26 -10.25
CA SER A 104 -4.08 -0.11 -9.34
C SER A 104 -3.69 -1.56 -9.53
N VAL A 105 -4.67 -2.47 -9.54
CA VAL A 105 -4.42 -3.90 -9.70
C VAL A 105 -3.77 -4.18 -11.05
N LYS A 106 -4.29 -3.60 -12.14
CA LYS A 106 -3.75 -3.79 -13.49
C LYS A 106 -2.35 -3.18 -13.63
N ALA A 107 -2.07 -2.02 -13.04
CA ALA A 107 -0.72 -1.45 -12.98
C ALA A 107 0.25 -2.33 -12.19
N LEU A 108 -0.14 -2.85 -11.02
CA LEU A 108 0.69 -3.73 -10.21
C LEU A 108 0.96 -5.06 -10.92
N ARG A 109 -0.03 -5.62 -11.64
CA ARG A 109 0.13 -6.81 -12.50
C ARG A 109 1.11 -6.58 -13.65
N LEU A 110 1.05 -5.43 -14.30
CA LEU A 110 2.03 -5.05 -15.33
C LEU A 110 3.46 -5.03 -14.77
N SER A 111 3.64 -4.46 -13.58
CA SER A 111 4.96 -4.44 -12.93
C SER A 111 5.39 -5.80 -12.40
N LEU A 112 4.45 -6.68 -12.01
CA LEU A 112 4.74 -8.09 -11.71
C LEU A 112 5.24 -8.84 -12.96
N LEU A 113 4.61 -8.64 -14.12
CA LEU A 113 5.09 -9.16 -15.40
C LEU A 113 6.55 -8.76 -15.64
N PHE A 114 6.87 -7.47 -15.49
CA PHE A 114 8.23 -6.97 -15.67
C PHE A 114 9.23 -7.45 -14.62
N ASP A 115 8.77 -7.81 -13.42
CA ASP A 115 9.60 -8.44 -12.41
C ASP A 115 9.83 -9.94 -12.67
N SER A 116 9.04 -10.53 -13.56
CA SER A 116 9.05 -11.95 -13.93
C SER A 116 9.73 -12.25 -15.27
N ILE A 117 10.32 -11.25 -15.93
CA ILE A 117 11.09 -11.43 -17.16
C ILE A 117 12.54 -10.98 -16.93
N SER A 118 13.51 -11.76 -17.39
CA SER A 118 14.93 -11.43 -17.32
C SER A 118 15.29 -10.29 -18.29
N CYS A 119 16.26 -9.44 -17.94
CA CYS A 119 16.80 -8.44 -18.85
C CYS A 119 18.07 -8.95 -19.53
N ASP A 120 18.11 -9.01 -20.86
CA ASP A 120 19.30 -9.52 -21.57
C ASP A 120 20.57 -8.70 -21.29
N MET A 121 20.43 -7.41 -20.98
CA MET A 121 21.56 -6.54 -20.63
C MET A 121 22.12 -6.83 -19.23
N PHE A 122 21.27 -7.35 -18.33
CA PHE A 122 21.62 -7.69 -16.96
C PHE A 122 21.01 -9.05 -16.62
N PRO A 123 21.60 -10.16 -17.09
CA PRO A 123 21.03 -11.50 -16.94
C PRO A 123 20.93 -12.01 -15.50
N GLU A 124 21.41 -11.25 -14.52
CA GLU A 124 21.25 -11.51 -13.09
C GLU A 124 19.99 -10.83 -12.51
N TRP A 125 19.36 -9.91 -13.25
CA TRP A 125 18.26 -9.07 -12.79
C TRP A 125 16.98 -9.27 -13.61
N SER A 126 15.83 -9.08 -12.95
CA SER A 126 14.56 -8.91 -13.67
C SER A 126 14.56 -7.58 -14.43
N PHE A 127 13.75 -7.47 -15.48
CA PHE A 127 13.61 -6.23 -16.25
C PHE A 127 13.22 -5.05 -15.35
N ARG A 128 12.27 -5.24 -14.42
CA ARG A 128 11.92 -4.22 -13.43
C ARG A 128 13.14 -3.76 -12.61
N THR A 129 13.93 -4.70 -12.11
CA THR A 129 15.16 -4.39 -11.35
C THR A 129 16.20 -3.68 -12.22
N SER A 130 16.43 -4.13 -13.45
CA SER A 130 17.35 -3.48 -14.37
C SER A 130 16.95 -2.04 -14.63
N ILE A 131 15.68 -1.77 -14.94
CA ILE A 131 15.19 -0.40 -15.14
C ILE A 131 15.36 0.43 -13.87
N SER A 132 15.10 -0.12 -12.68
CA SER A 132 15.32 0.57 -11.41
C SER A 132 16.78 0.98 -11.22
N ASN A 133 17.73 0.08 -11.49
CA ASN A 133 19.16 0.34 -11.32
C ASN A 133 19.70 1.32 -12.37
N ILE A 134 19.30 1.17 -13.64
CA ILE A 134 19.63 2.12 -14.72
C ILE A 134 19.13 3.51 -14.33
N HIS A 135 17.85 3.58 -13.94
CA HIS A 135 17.23 4.83 -13.51
C HIS A 135 18.03 5.48 -12.40
N GLN A 136 18.43 4.68 -11.40
CA GLN A 136 19.16 5.19 -10.26
C GLN A 136 20.56 5.68 -10.60
N VAL A 137 21.32 4.97 -11.41
CA VAL A 137 22.68 5.40 -11.77
C VAL A 137 22.66 6.74 -12.49
N TYR A 138 21.74 6.92 -13.45
CA TYR A 138 21.54 8.21 -14.09
C TYR A 138 21.11 9.30 -13.11
N TRP A 139 20.37 8.93 -12.06
CA TRP A 139 19.98 9.83 -11.00
C TRP A 139 21.20 10.31 -10.19
N LEU A 140 22.04 9.36 -9.75
CA LEU A 140 23.26 9.64 -8.98
C LEU A 140 24.33 10.39 -9.79
N ASP A 141 24.31 10.29 -11.12
CA ASP A 141 25.23 11.01 -12.00
C ASP A 141 24.85 12.49 -12.23
N GLY A 142 23.70 12.95 -11.73
CA GLY A 142 23.13 14.24 -12.12
C GLY A 142 22.78 14.29 -13.62
N LYS A 143 22.73 13.14 -14.29
CA LYS A 143 22.44 12.95 -15.73
C LYS A 143 21.00 12.45 -15.96
N HIS A 144 20.06 12.88 -15.11
CA HIS A 144 18.64 12.57 -15.23
C HIS A 144 18.07 12.90 -16.63
N HIS A 145 18.65 13.92 -17.29
CA HIS A 145 18.20 14.45 -18.58
C HIS A 145 18.86 13.82 -19.82
N SER A 146 19.51 12.66 -19.71
CA SER A 146 20.24 12.11 -20.87
C SER A 146 19.31 11.46 -21.91
N LYS A 147 19.43 11.87 -23.18
CA LYS A 147 18.77 11.20 -24.31
C LYS A 147 19.11 9.70 -24.37
N ASN A 148 20.31 9.33 -23.90
CA ASN A 148 20.77 7.94 -23.84
C ASN A 148 19.93 7.10 -22.86
N LYS A 149 19.65 7.59 -21.64
CA LYS A 149 18.73 6.95 -20.68
C LYS A 149 17.40 6.58 -21.35
N CYS A 150 16.85 7.52 -22.12
CA CYS A 150 15.58 7.36 -22.81
C CYS A 150 15.62 6.24 -23.85
N LYS A 151 16.66 6.25 -24.70
CA LYS A 151 16.86 5.24 -25.74
C LYS A 151 17.05 3.86 -25.12
N THR A 152 17.92 3.73 -24.12
CA THR A 152 18.21 2.46 -23.44
C THR A 152 16.94 1.87 -22.80
N ILE A 153 16.20 2.65 -22.00
CA ILE A 153 14.99 2.15 -21.33
C ILE A 153 13.93 1.71 -22.33
N THR A 154 13.69 2.52 -23.37
CA THR A 154 12.66 2.22 -24.39
C THR A 154 13.05 1.00 -25.23
N TYR A 155 14.33 0.88 -25.59
CA TYR A 155 14.86 -0.27 -26.32
C TYR A 155 14.72 -1.56 -25.52
N LEU A 156 15.13 -1.56 -24.26
CA LEU A 156 14.99 -2.71 -23.38
C LEU A 156 13.52 -3.12 -23.20
N LEU A 157 12.62 -2.14 -23.04
CA LEU A 157 11.18 -2.40 -22.95
C LEU A 157 10.65 -3.12 -24.19
N PHE A 158 11.01 -2.67 -25.38
CA PHE A 158 10.53 -3.29 -26.63
C PHE A 158 11.11 -4.70 -26.79
N LYS A 159 12.40 -4.87 -26.49
CA LYS A 159 13.05 -6.19 -26.54
C LYS A 159 12.36 -7.19 -25.61
N VAL A 160 12.10 -6.78 -24.36
CA VAL A 160 11.43 -7.61 -23.36
C VAL A 160 10.00 -7.95 -23.76
N VAL A 161 9.21 -6.98 -24.25
CA VAL A 161 7.83 -7.27 -24.67
C VAL A 161 7.78 -8.12 -25.95
N ARG A 162 8.71 -7.95 -26.89
CA ARG A 162 8.84 -8.83 -28.07
C ARG A 162 9.13 -10.27 -27.66
N LYS A 163 10.08 -10.47 -26.75
CA LYS A 163 10.44 -11.78 -26.19
C LYS A 163 9.22 -12.45 -25.54
N PHE A 164 8.48 -11.70 -24.71
CA PHE A 164 7.26 -12.19 -24.08
C PHE A 164 6.15 -12.54 -25.09
N LYS A 165 5.92 -11.71 -26.12
CA LYS A 165 4.86 -11.96 -27.11
C LYS A 165 5.12 -13.15 -28.04
N THR A 166 6.38 -13.40 -28.39
CA THR A 166 6.73 -14.34 -29.47
C THR A 166 7.32 -15.64 -28.98
N ASN A 167 7.70 -15.75 -27.70
CA ASN A 167 8.49 -16.86 -27.15
C ASN A 167 9.77 -17.17 -27.96
N ILE A 168 10.22 -16.23 -28.80
CA ILE A 168 11.39 -16.36 -29.67
C ILE A 168 12.28 -15.15 -29.41
N GLU A 169 13.60 -15.37 -29.35
CA GLU A 169 14.62 -14.33 -29.33
C GLU A 169 14.74 -13.62 -30.70
N GLU A 170 13.63 -13.14 -31.27
CA GLU A 170 13.67 -12.28 -32.45
C GLU A 170 14.07 -10.86 -32.01
N SER A 171 15.35 -10.67 -31.71
CA SER A 171 15.93 -9.39 -31.30
C SER A 171 15.91 -8.33 -32.40
N ASN A 172 15.87 -8.73 -33.68
CA ASN A 172 16.31 -7.87 -34.78
C ASN A 172 15.26 -7.59 -35.87
N LYS A 173 13.99 -7.33 -35.49
CA LYS A 173 13.07 -6.63 -36.41
C LYS A 173 13.44 -5.15 -36.47
N SER A 174 14.01 -4.73 -37.59
CA SER A 174 14.37 -3.32 -37.90
C SER A 174 13.16 -2.39 -37.93
N ASN A 175 11.96 -2.94 -38.07
CA ASN A 175 10.71 -2.19 -38.12
C ASN A 175 10.00 -2.23 -36.76
N LEU A 176 9.50 -1.07 -36.34
CA LEU A 176 8.67 -0.95 -35.15
C LEU A 176 7.31 -1.62 -35.36
N ALA A 177 6.87 -2.40 -34.37
CA ALA A 177 5.52 -2.94 -34.32
C ALA A 177 4.47 -1.84 -34.12
N LYS A 178 3.21 -2.13 -34.41
CA LYS A 178 2.11 -1.15 -34.29
C LYS A 178 2.00 -0.59 -32.86
N GLU A 179 2.11 -1.45 -31.86
CA GLU A 179 1.99 -1.10 -30.45
C GLU A 179 3.18 -0.26 -29.97
N GLU A 180 4.38 -0.50 -30.52
CA GLU A 180 5.57 0.29 -30.26
C GLU A 180 5.43 1.70 -30.83
N ILE A 181 4.91 1.83 -32.06
CA ILE A 181 4.62 3.13 -32.68
C ILE A 181 3.60 3.90 -31.83
N ILE A 182 2.55 3.23 -31.35
CA ILE A 182 1.54 3.84 -30.47
C ILE A 182 2.21 4.37 -29.20
N LEU A 183 3.04 3.56 -28.53
CA LEU A 183 3.74 4.00 -27.31
C LEU A 183 4.65 5.19 -27.57
N LEU A 184 5.48 5.15 -28.63
CA LEU A 184 6.35 6.27 -28.98
C LEU A 184 5.55 7.55 -29.29
N SER A 185 4.36 7.43 -29.90
CA SER A 185 3.48 8.58 -30.15
C SER A 185 2.87 9.17 -28.87
N ARG A 186 2.83 8.43 -27.77
CA ARG A 186 2.42 8.93 -26.44
C ARG A 186 3.57 9.52 -25.65
N LEU A 187 4.80 9.05 -25.91
CA LEU A 187 6.02 9.62 -25.34
C LEU A 187 6.50 10.85 -26.10
N HIS A 188 6.12 11.04 -27.37
CA HIS A 188 6.64 12.13 -28.18
C HIS A 188 5.56 12.63 -29.14
N SER A 189 5.43 13.97 -29.26
CA SER A 189 4.55 14.56 -30.27
C SER A 189 5.02 14.17 -31.68
N SER A 190 4.10 14.13 -32.64
CA SER A 190 4.28 13.66 -34.02
C SER A 190 5.19 14.55 -34.91
N SER A 191 6.14 15.28 -34.33
CA SER A 191 7.12 16.07 -35.07
C SER A 191 8.12 15.18 -35.82
N ASN A 192 8.63 15.68 -36.95
CA ASN A 192 9.49 14.94 -37.90
C ASN A 192 10.82 14.42 -37.29
N ASN A 193 11.23 14.91 -36.11
CA ASN A 193 12.42 14.45 -35.39
C ASN A 193 12.15 13.26 -34.44
N SER A 194 10.92 12.76 -34.34
CA SER A 194 10.57 11.66 -33.42
C SER A 194 11.31 10.35 -33.74
N ARG A 195 11.45 9.98 -35.02
CA ARG A 195 12.16 8.73 -35.40
C ARG A 195 13.67 8.78 -35.12
N SER A 196 14.33 9.89 -35.37
CA SER A 196 15.77 10.07 -35.04
C SER A 196 16.01 10.25 -33.53
N PHE A 197 14.97 10.66 -32.80
CA PHE A 197 15.05 10.70 -31.34
C PHE A 197 15.10 9.30 -30.73
N TRP A 198 14.29 8.37 -31.25
CA TRP A 198 14.13 6.99 -30.76
C TRP A 198 14.84 5.94 -31.62
N GLU A 199 15.97 6.27 -32.27
CA GLU A 199 16.72 5.27 -33.04
C GLU A 199 16.98 4.01 -32.21
N MET A 200 16.40 2.89 -32.66
CA MET A 200 16.45 1.61 -31.98
C MET A 200 17.62 0.80 -32.53
N ASP A 201 18.79 1.02 -31.94
CA ASP A 201 20.04 0.34 -32.25
C ASP A 201 20.55 -0.43 -31.02
N GLU A 202 21.24 -1.55 -31.24
CA GLU A 202 21.93 -2.33 -30.21
C GLU A 202 22.98 -1.49 -29.48
N THR A 203 23.53 -0.45 -30.11
CA THR A 203 24.43 0.52 -29.45
C THR A 203 23.78 1.26 -28.26
N ASN A 204 22.45 1.20 -28.11
CA ASN A 204 21.74 1.70 -26.95
C ASN A 204 21.79 0.76 -25.73
N LEU A 205 22.30 -0.47 -25.86
CA LEU A 205 22.50 -1.44 -24.78
C LEU A 205 23.77 -1.14 -23.96
N VAL A 206 24.12 0.13 -23.81
CA VAL A 206 25.29 0.55 -23.05
C VAL A 206 24.90 1.72 -22.16
N ILE A 207 25.19 1.61 -20.86
CA ILE A 207 25.07 2.72 -19.93
C ILE A 207 26.43 3.38 -19.84
N LYS A 208 26.48 4.69 -20.07
CA LYS A 208 27.73 5.46 -20.04
C LYS A 208 27.74 6.42 -18.86
N ASN A 209 28.87 6.47 -18.17
CA ASN A 209 29.11 7.33 -17.02
C ASN A 209 29.28 8.82 -17.41
N PRO A 210 29.54 9.73 -16.45
CA PRO A 210 29.78 11.14 -16.73
C PRO A 210 30.86 11.41 -17.78
N HIS A 211 31.91 10.60 -17.77
CA HIS A 211 33.10 10.70 -18.60
C HIS A 211 33.00 9.97 -19.94
N GLY A 212 31.88 9.28 -20.20
CA GLY A 212 31.61 8.59 -21.47
C GLY A 212 32.11 7.15 -21.54
N SER A 213 32.73 6.61 -20.48
CA SER A 213 33.03 5.17 -20.40
C SER A 213 31.81 4.38 -19.95
N GLU A 214 31.80 3.09 -20.31
CA GLU A 214 30.68 2.19 -20.04
C GLU A 214 30.68 1.76 -18.57
N TYR A 215 29.50 1.67 -17.97
CA TYR A 215 29.31 1.07 -16.67
C TYR A 215 29.28 -0.46 -16.79
N THR A 216 30.11 -1.13 -16.00
CA THR A 216 29.96 -2.56 -15.72
C THR A 216 28.85 -2.80 -14.70
N ILE A 217 28.41 -4.06 -14.55
CA ILE A 217 27.43 -4.44 -13.52
C ILE A 217 27.99 -4.13 -12.12
N GLU A 218 29.27 -4.42 -11.90
CA GLU A 218 30.00 -4.19 -10.67
C GLU A 218 30.06 -2.70 -10.32
N ASP A 219 30.28 -1.84 -11.32
CA ASP A 219 30.26 -0.39 -11.11
C ASP A 219 28.89 0.10 -10.64
N ILE A 220 27.81 -0.42 -11.25
CA ILE A 220 26.43 -0.09 -10.88
C ILE A 220 26.14 -0.56 -9.45
N LYS A 221 26.49 -1.82 -9.13
CA LYS A 221 26.31 -2.41 -7.79
C LYS A 221 27.03 -1.56 -6.74
N SER A 222 28.33 -1.30 -6.94
CA SER A 222 29.14 -0.50 -6.02
C SER A 222 28.55 0.88 -5.80
N LYS A 223 28.22 1.58 -6.88
CA LYS A 223 27.71 2.95 -6.83
C LYS A 223 26.38 3.05 -6.06
N ILE A 224 25.46 2.12 -6.28
CA ILE A 224 24.18 2.10 -5.55
C ILE A 224 24.43 1.73 -4.08
N ASP A 225 25.31 0.77 -3.80
CA ASP A 225 25.59 0.33 -2.43
C ASP A 225 26.23 1.41 -1.57
N ASP A 226 27.15 2.19 -2.14
CA ASP A 226 27.82 3.29 -1.44
C ASP A 226 26.82 4.35 -0.99
N VAL A 227 25.82 4.66 -1.82
CA VAL A 227 24.81 5.67 -1.48
C VAL A 227 23.81 5.16 -0.46
N VAL A 228 23.33 3.92 -0.58
CA VAL A 228 22.25 3.43 0.28
C VAL A 228 22.71 3.18 1.72
N LYS A 229 23.96 2.74 1.95
CA LYS A 229 24.45 2.41 3.30
C LYS A 229 24.36 3.59 4.27
N ASP A 230 24.60 4.81 3.79
CA ASP A 230 24.67 6.02 4.62
C ASP A 230 23.43 6.93 4.51
N ASN A 231 22.48 6.60 3.63
CA ASN A 231 21.36 7.50 3.30
C ASN A 231 19.99 6.79 3.28
N ASP A 232 19.78 5.83 4.16
CA ASP A 232 18.53 5.08 4.28
C ASP A 232 17.55 5.73 5.27
N HIS A 233 16.29 5.83 4.85
CA HIS A 233 15.22 6.51 5.54
C HIS A 233 13.98 5.62 5.64
N GLU A 234 13.49 5.41 6.85
CA GLU A 234 12.27 4.67 7.16
C GLU A 234 11.25 5.58 7.82
N PHE A 235 10.08 5.67 7.20
CA PHE A 235 8.89 6.24 7.79
C PHE A 235 7.91 5.11 8.14
N LYS A 236 7.30 5.18 9.31
CA LYS A 236 6.29 4.22 9.75
C LYS A 236 5.21 4.90 10.58
N ILE A 237 3.95 4.58 10.29
CA ILE A 237 2.83 4.93 11.17
C ILE A 237 2.76 3.88 12.28
N THR A 238 2.67 4.33 13.52
CA THR A 238 2.60 3.46 14.70
C THR A 238 1.26 3.65 15.41
N LYS A 239 0.78 2.58 16.06
CA LYS A 239 -0.45 2.60 16.88
C LYS A 239 -1.69 3.09 16.11
N ILE A 240 -1.84 2.68 14.84
CA ILE A 240 -2.98 3.04 13.97
C ILE A 240 -4.31 2.80 14.70
N HIS A 241 -4.50 1.60 15.26
CA HIS A 241 -5.74 1.28 15.97
C HIS A 241 -6.00 2.15 17.20
N ASP A 242 -4.97 2.45 18.01
CA ASP A 242 -5.13 3.30 19.19
C ASP A 242 -5.49 4.74 18.78
N TRP A 243 -4.89 5.24 17.69
CA TRP A 243 -5.23 6.55 17.15
C TRP A 243 -6.67 6.59 16.61
N ILE A 244 -7.10 5.61 15.82
CA ILE A 244 -8.49 5.51 15.35
C ILE A 244 -9.44 5.51 16.55
N LYS A 245 -9.15 4.73 17.59
CA LYS A 245 -9.95 4.67 18.82
C LYS A 245 -10.04 6.03 19.51
N LYS A 246 -8.94 6.77 19.61
CA LYS A 246 -8.89 8.12 20.17
C LYS A 246 -9.75 9.10 19.37
N MET A 247 -9.62 9.11 18.05
CA MET A 247 -10.31 10.05 17.15
C MET A 247 -11.80 9.79 17.00
N THR A 248 -12.23 8.54 17.19
CA THR A 248 -13.63 8.14 17.01
C THR A 248 -14.36 7.94 18.33
N LEU A 249 -13.63 7.95 19.45
CA LEU A 249 -14.08 7.53 20.80
C LEU A 249 -14.84 6.21 20.80
N ILE A 250 -14.52 5.34 19.83
CA ILE A 250 -15.28 4.13 19.61
C ILE A 250 -15.33 3.30 20.89
N ASP A 251 -14.31 3.31 21.74
CA ASP A 251 -14.31 2.44 22.92
C ASP A 251 -15.16 2.91 24.11
N THR A 252 -15.75 4.11 24.09
CA THR A 252 -16.43 4.68 25.27
C THR A 252 -17.87 4.15 25.45
N VAL A 253 -18.13 3.53 26.61
CA VAL A 253 -19.42 2.86 26.95
C VAL A 253 -20.59 3.83 27.03
N GLN A 254 -20.33 5.12 27.27
CA GLN A 254 -21.34 6.15 27.52
C GLN A 254 -21.68 7.01 26.30
N TYR A 255 -21.13 6.77 25.11
CA TYR A 255 -21.21 7.77 24.03
C TYR A 255 -22.16 7.36 22.87
N PRO A 256 -23.31 8.03 22.67
CA PRO A 256 -24.38 7.53 21.82
C PRO A 256 -24.28 8.04 20.37
N LEU A 257 -23.12 7.97 19.72
CA LEU A 257 -23.07 8.27 18.28
C LEU A 257 -23.93 7.26 17.51
N PRO A 258 -24.77 7.73 16.56
CA PRO A 258 -25.45 6.84 15.63
C PRO A 258 -24.47 5.91 14.91
N GLU A 259 -24.93 4.71 14.59
CA GLU A 259 -24.12 3.67 13.93
C GLU A 259 -23.50 4.16 12.61
N SER A 260 -24.28 4.88 11.80
CA SER A 260 -23.84 5.51 10.55
C SER A 260 -22.72 6.54 10.75
N VAL A 261 -22.77 7.29 11.86
CA VAL A 261 -21.77 8.31 12.19
C VAL A 261 -20.43 7.68 12.57
N ARG A 262 -20.45 6.71 13.48
CA ARG A 262 -19.22 5.98 13.87
C ARG A 262 -18.53 5.35 12.68
N HIS A 263 -19.31 4.72 11.82
CA HIS A 263 -18.78 4.11 10.61
C HIS A 263 -18.16 5.16 9.67
N ASN A 264 -18.73 6.35 9.50
CA ASN A 264 -18.11 7.40 8.67
C ASN A 264 -16.80 7.89 9.30
N MET A 265 -16.73 8.01 10.62
CA MET A 265 -15.50 8.40 11.31
C MET A 265 -14.36 7.40 11.10
N ILE A 266 -14.63 6.10 11.22
CA ILE A 266 -13.63 5.03 11.01
C ILE A 266 -13.09 5.08 9.57
N SER A 267 -13.98 5.14 8.58
CA SER A 267 -13.56 5.25 7.18
C SER A 267 -12.78 6.54 6.91
N GLY A 268 -13.17 7.66 7.53
CA GLY A 268 -12.44 8.91 7.44
C GLY A 268 -11.01 8.79 7.97
N CYS A 269 -10.82 8.12 9.10
CA CYS A 269 -9.50 7.86 9.64
C CYS A 269 -8.63 6.98 8.72
N SER A 270 -9.19 5.94 8.09
CA SER A 270 -8.48 5.11 7.10
C SER A 270 -8.00 5.96 5.92
N VAL A 271 -8.89 6.79 5.39
CA VAL A 271 -8.58 7.67 4.26
C VAL A 271 -7.50 8.68 4.61
N ILE A 272 -7.46 9.19 5.85
CA ILE A 272 -6.38 10.07 6.29
C ILE A 272 -5.03 9.35 6.25
N ILE A 273 -4.97 8.11 6.72
CA ILE A 273 -3.75 7.30 6.65
C ILE A 273 -3.31 7.08 5.21
N GLU A 274 -4.26 6.73 4.32
CA GLU A 274 -4.03 6.58 2.89
C GLU A 274 -3.48 7.88 2.29
N SER A 275 -4.06 9.03 2.62
CA SER A 275 -3.64 10.34 2.14
C SER A 275 -2.23 10.74 2.59
N ILE A 276 -1.83 10.40 3.82
CA ILE A 276 -0.45 10.64 4.30
C ILE A 276 0.53 9.87 3.41
N PHE A 277 0.24 8.58 3.19
CA PHE A 277 1.09 7.74 2.35
C PHE A 277 1.10 8.18 0.89
N ALA A 278 -0.03 8.61 0.34
CA ALA A 278 -0.12 9.14 -1.01
C ALA A 278 0.77 10.38 -1.19
N ASN A 279 0.70 11.30 -0.23
CA ASN A 279 1.51 12.51 -0.27
C ASN A 279 3.01 12.22 -0.04
N LEU A 280 3.31 11.29 0.87
CA LEU A 280 4.68 10.85 1.14
C LEU A 280 5.29 10.15 -0.08
N ARG A 281 4.58 9.19 -0.70
CA ARG A 281 4.98 8.54 -1.96
C ARG A 281 5.18 9.56 -3.05
N ASN A 282 4.23 10.50 -3.22
CA ASN A 282 4.36 11.53 -4.22
C ASN A 282 5.65 12.33 -4.01
N THR A 283 5.91 12.78 -2.78
CA THR A 283 7.12 13.53 -2.43
C THR A 283 8.38 12.72 -2.72
N ILE A 284 8.42 11.43 -2.36
CA ILE A 284 9.59 10.57 -2.61
C ILE A 284 9.79 10.36 -4.11
N VAL A 285 8.76 9.97 -4.84
CA VAL A 285 8.83 9.70 -6.28
C VAL A 285 9.24 10.95 -7.06
N THR A 286 8.69 12.12 -6.72
CA THR A 286 9.04 13.36 -7.44
C THR A 286 10.40 13.92 -7.07
N THR A 287 10.88 13.70 -5.83
CA THR A 287 12.13 14.30 -5.35
C THR A 287 13.34 13.39 -5.53
N PHE A 288 13.14 12.08 -5.43
CA PHE A 288 14.22 11.08 -5.42
C PHE A 288 14.05 10.00 -6.50
N GLY A 289 12.95 10.05 -7.26
CA GLY A 289 12.63 9.06 -8.29
C GLY A 289 11.99 7.80 -7.72
N ALA A 290 11.21 7.09 -8.54
CA ALA A 290 10.54 5.86 -8.12
C ALA A 290 11.51 4.71 -7.75
N SER A 291 12.74 4.73 -8.27
CA SER A 291 13.81 3.77 -7.94
C SER A 291 14.39 3.94 -6.54
N SER A 292 14.08 5.05 -5.86
CA SER A 292 14.54 5.31 -4.49
C SER A 292 13.82 4.46 -3.44
N ILE A 293 12.63 3.95 -3.76
CA ILE A 293 11.78 3.21 -2.82
C ILE A 293 12.33 1.79 -2.62
N LEU A 294 12.69 1.48 -1.37
CA LEU A 294 13.24 0.19 -0.95
C LEU A 294 12.18 -0.77 -0.41
N THR A 295 11.20 -0.25 0.33
CA THR A 295 10.11 -1.05 0.90
C THR A 295 8.89 -0.16 0.96
N ASP A 296 7.74 -0.70 0.58
CA ASP A 296 6.51 0.07 0.51
C ASP A 296 5.31 -0.81 0.86
N GLY A 297 4.57 -0.47 1.91
CA GLY A 297 3.44 -1.26 2.42
C GLY A 297 3.55 -1.61 3.91
N GLY A 298 2.47 -2.12 4.50
CA GLY A 298 2.42 -2.46 5.94
C GLY A 298 2.54 -1.25 6.86
N GLY A 299 1.99 -0.10 6.46
CA GLY A 299 2.06 1.13 7.23
C GLY A 299 3.48 1.71 7.35
N ARG A 300 4.39 1.35 6.43
CA ARG A 300 5.76 1.90 6.33
C ARG A 300 6.16 2.16 4.89
N ILE A 301 7.09 3.08 4.72
CA ILE A 301 7.84 3.27 3.49
C ILE A 301 9.31 3.51 3.84
N ARG A 302 10.18 2.76 3.17
CA ARG A 302 11.64 2.88 3.29
C ARG A 302 12.19 3.28 1.94
N PHE A 303 13.07 4.27 1.92
CA PHE A 303 13.66 4.81 0.71
C PHE A 303 15.05 5.35 1.04
N TYR A 304 15.89 5.56 0.03
CA TYR A 304 17.15 6.28 0.22
C TYR A 304 17.11 7.64 -0.47
N ALA A 305 17.83 8.59 0.09
CA ALA A 305 17.89 9.96 -0.41
C ALA A 305 19.27 10.57 -0.12
N GLU A 306 20.01 10.88 -1.18
CA GLU A 306 21.41 11.31 -1.07
C GLU A 306 21.57 12.72 -0.47
N HIS A 307 22.52 12.85 0.47
CA HIS A 307 23.20 14.10 0.90
C HIS A 307 22.34 15.33 1.27
N ASP A 308 21.05 15.17 1.47
CA ASP A 308 20.18 16.25 1.93
C ASP A 308 20.01 16.18 3.45
N LYS A 309 20.73 17.07 4.15
CA LYS A 309 20.68 17.19 5.61
C LYS A 309 19.28 17.52 6.15
N ASN A 310 18.35 17.94 5.29
CA ASN A 310 17.00 18.34 5.66
C ASN A 310 15.93 17.33 5.21
N ILE A 311 16.29 16.09 4.85
CA ILE A 311 15.31 15.06 4.43
C ILE A 311 14.23 14.87 5.49
N GLU A 312 14.61 14.73 6.75
CA GLU A 312 13.66 14.56 7.84
C GLU A 312 12.65 15.72 7.87
N ASP A 313 13.11 16.96 7.73
CA ASP A 313 12.25 18.14 7.74
C ASP A 313 11.39 18.26 6.47
N LYS A 314 11.91 17.89 5.29
CA LYS A 314 11.12 17.84 4.06
C LYS A 314 10.00 16.81 4.16
N ILE A 315 10.30 15.61 4.67
CA ILE A 315 9.33 14.56 4.88
C ILE A 315 8.28 15.00 5.90
N LYS A 316 8.70 15.51 7.07
CA LYS A 316 7.82 16.10 8.09
C LYS A 316 6.88 17.14 7.50
N LYS A 317 7.43 18.09 6.75
CA LYS A 317 6.66 19.15 6.11
C LYS A 317 5.68 18.59 5.10
N SER A 318 6.05 17.58 4.30
CA SER A 318 5.10 16.92 3.40
C SER A 318 3.92 16.34 4.18
N ILE A 319 4.18 15.59 5.25
CA ILE A 319 3.16 14.94 6.08
C ILE A 319 2.22 15.98 6.68
N TYR A 320 2.75 17.03 7.30
CA TYR A 320 1.95 18.10 7.90
C TYR A 320 1.15 18.90 6.88
N ASN A 321 1.61 18.92 5.63
CA ASN A 321 0.92 19.57 4.53
C ASN A 321 -0.06 18.64 3.79
N THR A 322 -0.33 17.42 4.29
CA THR A 322 -1.21 16.45 3.62
C THR A 322 -2.60 17.01 3.31
N PHE A 323 -3.13 17.86 4.19
CA PHE A 323 -4.43 18.51 3.99
C PHE A 323 -4.33 19.90 3.37
N LEU A 324 -3.12 20.49 3.33
CA LEU A 324 -2.94 21.81 2.75
C LEU A 324 -3.09 21.72 1.23
N ILE A 325 -3.99 22.56 0.73
CA ILE A 325 -4.27 22.67 -0.68
C ILE A 325 -3.11 23.43 -1.32
N ASN A 326 -2.32 22.72 -2.10
CA ASN A 326 -1.27 23.33 -2.89
C ASN A 326 -1.53 23.07 -4.39
N ASN A 327 -0.91 23.86 -5.25
CA ASN A 327 -1.13 23.77 -6.71
C ASN A 327 -0.42 22.57 -7.35
N GLU A 328 0.49 21.91 -6.64
CA GLU A 328 1.37 20.86 -7.18
C GLU A 328 0.87 19.44 -6.86
N VAL A 329 0.17 19.27 -5.74
CA VAL A 329 -0.34 18.03 -5.18
C VAL A 329 -1.76 18.27 -4.67
N THR A 330 -2.73 17.79 -5.44
CA THR A 330 -4.15 17.89 -5.06
C THR A 330 -4.55 16.67 -4.26
N HIS A 331 -5.02 16.87 -3.03
CA HIS A 331 -5.56 15.79 -2.21
C HIS A 331 -6.77 15.12 -2.91
N PRO A 332 -6.96 13.79 -2.85
CA PRO A 332 -8.07 13.11 -3.54
C PRO A 332 -9.47 13.59 -3.12
N PHE A 333 -9.56 14.14 -1.90
CA PHE A 333 -10.77 14.72 -1.32
C PHE A 333 -10.71 16.26 -1.24
N ASN A 334 -9.94 16.91 -2.12
CA ASN A 334 -9.75 18.36 -2.10
C ASN A 334 -11.06 19.15 -2.08
N ASN A 335 -12.05 18.74 -2.89
CA ASN A 335 -13.36 19.40 -2.93
C ASN A 335 -14.06 19.33 -1.56
N ILE A 336 -13.99 18.18 -0.88
CA ILE A 336 -14.59 17.99 0.45
C ILE A 336 -13.86 18.83 1.50
N ILE A 337 -12.52 18.92 1.43
CA ILE A 337 -11.72 19.78 2.30
C ILE A 337 -12.12 21.25 2.09
N MET A 338 -12.17 21.70 0.83
CA MET A 338 -12.58 23.06 0.46
C MET A 338 -13.97 23.41 1.00
N GLU A 339 -14.97 22.58 0.69
CA GLU A 339 -16.35 22.78 1.13
C GLU A 339 -16.45 22.86 2.66
N ASN A 340 -15.73 22.00 3.39
CA ASN A 340 -15.76 22.03 4.85
C ASN A 340 -15.07 23.27 5.43
N VAL A 341 -13.96 23.72 4.85
CA VAL A 341 -13.30 24.98 5.24
C VAL A 341 -14.22 26.16 5.00
N GLU A 342 -14.91 26.22 3.86
CA GLU A 342 -15.87 27.27 3.52
C GLU A 342 -17.11 27.26 4.42
N MET A 343 -17.68 26.08 4.72
CA MET A 343 -18.79 25.97 5.66
C MET A 343 -18.39 26.40 7.08
N TYR A 344 -17.18 26.02 7.52
CA TYR A 344 -16.70 26.41 8.85
C TYR A 344 -16.45 27.92 8.91
N ARG A 345 -15.93 28.51 7.83
CA ARG A 345 -15.83 29.97 7.65
C ARG A 345 -17.18 30.64 7.85
N ASP A 346 -18.20 30.23 7.11
CA ASP A 346 -19.51 30.90 7.12
C ASP A 346 -20.17 30.84 8.49
N LYS A 347 -19.96 29.73 9.22
CA LYS A 347 -20.50 29.54 10.57
C LYS A 347 -19.81 30.39 11.65
N TYR A 348 -18.50 30.60 11.54
CA TYR A 348 -17.69 31.30 12.55
C TYR A 348 -17.12 32.64 12.06
N HIS A 349 -17.71 33.22 11.01
CA HIS A 349 -17.29 34.46 10.33
C HIS A 349 -17.04 35.63 11.31
N THR A 350 -17.76 35.69 12.44
CA THR A 350 -17.59 36.72 13.47
C THR A 350 -16.31 36.59 14.32
N LYS A 351 -15.79 35.36 14.48
CA LYS A 351 -14.57 35.05 15.27
C LYS A 351 -13.29 35.33 14.49
N TYR A 352 -13.36 35.25 13.17
CA TYR A 352 -12.22 35.42 12.27
C TYR A 352 -12.44 36.64 11.37
N LYS A 353 -12.66 37.85 11.92
CA LYS A 353 -12.96 39.06 11.12
C LYS A 353 -11.97 39.32 9.97
N ASP A 354 -12.51 39.87 8.87
CA ASP A 354 -12.00 40.60 7.68
C ASP A 354 -10.50 40.62 7.27
N GLU A 355 -9.54 40.29 8.12
CA GLU A 355 -8.09 40.38 7.80
C GLU A 355 -7.57 39.21 6.95
N LEU A 356 -8.35 38.13 6.80
CA LEU A 356 -7.87 36.88 6.24
C LEU A 356 -8.46 36.50 4.88
N TYR A 357 -9.11 37.38 4.11
CA TYR A 357 -10.25 36.82 3.35
C TYR A 357 -10.09 36.48 1.89
N LYS A 358 -9.41 37.25 1.05
CA LYS A 358 -9.25 36.87 -0.37
C LYS A 358 -7.95 37.43 -0.90
N ASN A 359 -7.17 36.60 -1.58
CA ASN A 359 -6.23 37.17 -2.53
C ASN A 359 -7.03 37.87 -3.66
N LYS A 360 -6.40 38.74 -4.44
CA LYS A 360 -7.07 39.52 -5.50
C LYS A 360 -7.84 38.67 -6.55
N ARG A 361 -7.72 37.33 -6.52
CA ARG A 361 -8.35 36.37 -7.43
C ARG A 361 -9.55 35.63 -6.82
N GLY A 362 -9.98 35.97 -5.61
CA GLY A 362 -11.13 35.34 -4.97
C GLY A 362 -10.88 33.94 -4.41
N MET A 363 -9.61 33.50 -4.36
CA MET A 363 -9.26 32.23 -3.70
C MET A 363 -9.13 32.43 -2.19
N PRO A 364 -9.56 31.45 -1.37
CA PRO A 364 -9.46 31.53 0.07
C PRO A 364 -7.99 31.63 0.52
N ASN A 365 -7.73 32.47 1.52
CA ASN A 365 -6.39 32.82 1.97
C ASN A 365 -5.68 31.63 2.64
N THR A 366 -4.42 31.43 2.24
CA THR A 366 -3.47 30.45 2.78
C THR A 366 -3.39 30.47 4.31
N GLU A 367 -3.61 31.62 4.96
CA GLU A 367 -3.54 31.75 6.42
C GLU A 367 -4.72 31.10 7.16
N LEU A 368 -5.95 31.13 6.62
CA LEU A 368 -7.09 30.42 7.22
C LEU A 368 -6.93 28.90 7.09
N PHE A 369 -6.47 28.43 5.92
CA PHE A 369 -6.10 27.02 5.75
C PHE A 369 -5.02 26.61 6.72
N SER A 370 -3.97 27.43 6.89
CA SER A 370 -2.91 27.14 7.85
C SER A 370 -3.45 27.05 9.29
N LYS A 371 -4.41 27.90 9.68
CA LYS A 371 -5.04 27.86 11.01
C LYS A 371 -5.97 26.65 11.23
N LEU A 372 -6.61 26.12 10.19
CA LEU A 372 -7.58 25.02 10.33
C LEU A 372 -7.01 23.64 10.00
N ILE A 373 -6.03 23.57 9.10
CA ILE A 373 -5.44 22.34 8.57
C ILE A 373 -3.94 22.47 8.26
N GLY A 374 -3.29 23.53 8.74
CA GLY A 374 -1.84 23.67 8.65
C GLY A 374 -1.11 22.83 9.68
N GLU A 375 0.21 23.02 9.73
CA GLU A 375 1.12 22.15 10.45
C GLU A 375 0.76 21.93 11.94
N ASP A 376 0.40 23.00 12.65
CA ASP A 376 0.08 22.90 14.08
C ASP A 376 -1.18 22.09 14.35
N VAL A 377 -2.18 22.16 13.45
CA VAL A 377 -3.39 21.34 13.52
C VAL A 377 -3.13 19.92 13.03
N ALA A 378 -2.31 19.75 11.99
CA ALA A 378 -1.95 18.44 11.46
C ALA A 378 -1.27 17.57 12.52
N LYS A 379 -0.41 18.15 13.38
CA LYS A 379 0.21 17.44 14.52
C LYS A 379 -0.79 16.78 15.47
N ASP A 380 -2.00 17.33 15.58
CA ASP A 380 -3.06 16.80 16.43
C ASP A 380 -4.00 15.83 15.69
N LEU A 381 -4.10 15.99 14.38
CA LEU A 381 -4.98 15.20 13.50
C LEU A 381 -4.36 13.87 13.08
N LEU A 382 -3.06 13.83 12.84
CA LEU A 382 -2.40 12.70 12.21
C LEU A 382 -2.05 11.60 13.22
N PRO A 383 -2.01 10.32 12.83
CA PRO A 383 -1.57 9.24 13.70
C PRO A 383 -0.11 9.41 14.16
N PRO A 384 0.29 8.74 15.25
CA PRO A 384 1.68 8.71 15.67
C PRO A 384 2.57 8.16 14.56
N ILE A 385 3.66 8.85 14.29
CA ILE A 385 4.61 8.49 13.25
C ILE A 385 5.97 8.25 13.91
N SER A 386 6.74 7.32 13.36
CA SER A 386 8.16 7.15 13.66
C SER A 386 8.99 7.38 12.39
N TYR A 387 10.12 8.08 12.55
CA TYR A 387 11.16 8.20 11.54
C TYR A 387 12.46 7.55 12.04
N ASN A 388 13.08 6.69 11.23
CA ASN A 388 14.33 5.96 11.53
C ASN A 388 14.39 5.30 12.93
N LYS A 389 13.24 4.81 13.43
CA LYS A 389 13.07 4.14 14.74
C LYS A 389 13.43 4.98 15.98
N SER A 390 13.87 6.22 15.83
CA SER A 390 14.42 7.06 16.91
C SER A 390 13.50 8.19 17.34
N ASN A 391 12.68 8.75 16.44
CA ASN A 391 11.83 9.92 16.73
C ASN A 391 10.35 9.57 16.57
N ASN A 392 9.64 9.37 17.68
CA ASN A 392 8.19 9.41 17.65
C ASN A 392 7.75 10.88 17.53
N PHE A 393 6.99 11.17 16.49
CA PHE A 393 6.20 12.39 16.42
C PHE A 393 5.12 12.29 17.49
N GLU A 394 5.38 12.83 18.67
CA GLU A 394 4.40 12.81 19.75
C GLU A 394 3.19 13.65 19.35
N LEU A 395 2.04 12.98 19.24
CA LEU A 395 0.72 13.61 19.26
C LEU A 395 0.64 14.59 20.43
N SER A 396 0.09 15.79 20.21
CA SER A 396 -0.19 16.64 21.36
C SER A 396 -1.23 15.98 22.28
N LYS A 397 -1.04 16.19 23.58
CA LYS A 397 -1.89 15.65 24.64
C LYS A 397 -3.13 16.51 24.90
N LYS A 398 -3.32 17.62 24.18
CA LYS A 398 -4.41 18.56 24.46
C LYS A 398 -5.67 18.19 23.65
N PRO A 399 -6.87 18.29 24.23
CA PRO A 399 -8.11 18.21 23.45
C PRO A 399 -8.13 19.34 22.44
N PHE A 400 -8.34 18.98 21.16
CA PHE A 400 -8.32 19.90 20.02
C PHE A 400 -9.30 21.07 20.20
N ASP A 401 -10.46 20.79 20.82
CA ASP A 401 -11.42 21.80 21.23
C ASP A 401 -12.16 21.31 22.49
N PRO A 402 -12.05 22.00 23.64
CA PRO A 402 -12.74 21.64 24.87
C PRO A 402 -14.27 21.60 24.74
N SER A 403 -14.82 22.31 23.75
CA SER A 403 -16.26 22.35 23.44
C SER A 403 -16.71 21.22 22.52
N CYS A 404 -15.78 20.51 21.86
CA CYS A 404 -16.13 19.38 21.01
C CYS A 404 -16.37 18.14 21.85
N HIS A 405 -17.56 17.55 21.73
CA HIS A 405 -17.94 16.34 22.47
C HIS A 405 -17.07 15.11 22.14
N LEU A 406 -16.39 15.08 20.97
CA LEU A 406 -15.44 14.03 20.61
C LEU A 406 -14.04 14.27 21.17
N CYS A 407 -13.66 15.52 21.40
CA CYS A 407 -12.39 15.86 22.07
C CYS A 407 -12.51 15.78 23.60
N ASN A 408 -13.70 16.11 24.12
CA ASN A 408 -14.03 16.15 25.54
C ASN A 408 -15.38 15.46 25.78
N PRO A 409 -15.39 14.14 26.02
CA PRO A 409 -16.63 13.38 26.27
C PRO A 409 -17.43 13.91 27.47
N VAL A 410 -16.75 14.53 28.44
CA VAL A 410 -17.37 15.09 29.66
C VAL A 410 -18.20 16.33 29.37
N ALA A 411 -17.97 17.00 28.24
CA ALA A 411 -18.80 18.13 27.81
C ALA A 411 -20.19 17.70 27.29
N TRP A 412 -20.41 16.41 27.03
CA TRP A 412 -21.70 15.91 26.57
C TRP A 412 -22.71 15.84 27.73
N ASN A 413 -23.84 16.50 27.55
CA ASN A 413 -24.88 16.67 28.57
C ASN A 413 -26.00 15.61 28.55
N GLY A 414 -25.86 14.54 27.74
CA GLY A 414 -26.86 13.47 27.64
C GLY A 414 -27.95 13.68 26.59
N GLU A 415 -27.90 14.75 25.78
CA GLU A 415 -28.95 15.00 24.78
C GLU A 415 -28.94 13.99 23.61
N PRO A 416 -30.13 13.68 23.03
CA PRO A 416 -30.27 12.77 21.89
C PRO A 416 -29.50 13.26 20.67
N TRP A 417 -28.78 12.36 20.01
CA TRP A 417 -27.94 12.71 18.86
C TRP A 417 -28.72 13.25 17.67
N GLU A 418 -30.02 12.94 17.52
CA GLU A 418 -30.81 13.50 16.41
C GLU A 418 -30.84 15.04 16.42
N LYS A 419 -30.66 15.68 17.58
CA LYS A 419 -30.54 17.15 17.71
C LYS A 419 -29.22 17.71 17.18
N TYR A 420 -28.19 16.88 17.07
CA TYR A 420 -26.85 17.28 16.65
C TYR A 420 -26.54 16.96 15.19
N ALA A 421 -27.54 16.53 14.40
CA ALA A 421 -27.42 16.20 12.98
C ALA A 421 -26.67 17.25 12.13
N ASP A 422 -26.64 18.51 12.56
CA ASP A 422 -25.90 19.61 11.91
C ASP A 422 -24.36 19.57 12.14
N TRP A 423 -23.83 18.60 12.90
CA TRP A 423 -22.40 18.52 13.29
C TRP A 423 -21.84 19.80 13.93
N GLY A 424 -22.74 20.70 14.34
CA GLY A 424 -22.41 22.08 14.62
C GLY A 424 -21.65 22.35 15.90
N GLN A 425 -21.58 21.35 16.77
CA GLN A 425 -20.89 21.35 18.07
C GLN A 425 -19.61 20.50 18.04
N HIS A 426 -19.15 20.11 16.85
CA HIS A 426 -17.91 19.37 16.67
C HIS A 426 -16.83 20.31 16.15
N CYS A 427 -15.60 20.07 16.58
CA CYS A 427 -14.47 20.79 16.03
C CYS A 427 -14.32 20.50 14.54
N PHE A 428 -13.67 21.43 13.83
CA PHE A 428 -13.38 21.32 12.42
C PHE A 428 -12.76 19.95 12.05
N ALA A 429 -11.78 19.51 12.83
CA ALA A 429 -11.07 18.24 12.69
C ALA A 429 -12.01 17.03 12.56
N HIS A 430 -12.88 16.81 13.55
CA HIS A 430 -13.79 15.66 13.55
C HIS A 430 -14.85 15.76 12.44
N LYS A 431 -15.33 16.98 12.16
CA LYS A 431 -16.26 17.18 11.04
C LYS A 431 -15.62 16.83 9.70
N LEU A 432 -14.36 17.23 9.49
CA LEU A 432 -13.62 16.92 8.27
C LEU A 432 -13.43 15.39 8.11
N ILE A 433 -13.03 14.70 9.18
CA ILE A 433 -12.90 13.22 9.19
C ILE A 433 -14.22 12.57 8.76
N PHE A 434 -15.34 13.00 9.35
CA PHE A 434 -16.65 12.46 9.02
C PHE A 434 -17.03 12.65 7.54
N GLU A 435 -16.90 13.86 6.99
CA GLU A 435 -17.28 14.14 5.61
C GLU A 435 -16.35 13.47 4.59
N ILE A 436 -15.05 13.34 4.91
CA ILE A 436 -14.11 12.54 4.11
C ILE A 436 -14.56 11.08 4.09
N GLY A 437 -14.84 10.48 5.25
CA GLY A 437 -15.26 9.07 5.32
C GLY A 437 -16.59 8.79 4.62
N LYS A 438 -17.55 9.71 4.72
CA LYS A 438 -18.82 9.65 3.98
C LYS A 438 -18.60 9.73 2.46
N SER A 439 -17.67 10.58 2.01
CA SER A 439 -17.34 10.75 0.60
C SER A 439 -16.56 9.56 0.04
N ALA A 440 -15.65 8.98 0.81
CA ALA A 440 -14.87 7.80 0.43
C ALA A 440 -15.79 6.60 0.14
N LYS A 441 -16.76 6.33 1.02
CA LYS A 441 -17.76 5.28 0.78
C LYS A 441 -18.54 5.49 -0.51
N LYS A 442 -18.98 6.72 -0.78
CA LYS A 442 -19.68 7.05 -2.02
C LYS A 442 -18.79 6.80 -3.23
N ARG A 443 -17.52 7.20 -3.15
CA ARG A 443 -16.52 7.00 -4.21
C ARG A 443 -16.31 5.51 -4.48
N ASP A 444 -16.01 4.72 -3.45
CA ASP A 444 -15.76 3.28 -3.60
C ASP A 444 -16.97 2.53 -4.17
N ILE A 445 -18.17 2.88 -3.70
CA ILE A 445 -19.42 2.34 -4.24
C ILE A 445 -19.60 2.78 -5.70
N SER A 446 -19.43 4.06 -6.02
CA SER A 446 -19.67 4.60 -7.37
C SER A 446 -18.78 3.99 -8.44
N TRP A 447 -17.52 3.72 -8.10
CA TRP A 447 -16.59 3.11 -9.04
C TRP A 447 -16.95 1.65 -9.32
N ARG A 448 -17.22 0.87 -8.27
CA ARG A 448 -17.68 -0.52 -8.43
C ARG A 448 -19.01 -0.62 -9.17
N LYS A 449 -19.84 0.45 -9.14
CA LYS A 449 -21.13 0.55 -9.85
C LYS A 449 -21.00 0.74 -11.37
N LYS A 450 -19.84 1.07 -11.95
CA LYS A 450 -19.74 1.46 -13.36
C LYS A 450 -20.29 0.36 -14.29
N GLY A 451 -21.50 0.58 -14.82
CA GLY A 451 -22.19 -0.35 -15.72
C GLY A 451 -23.10 -1.41 -15.06
N LYS A 452 -23.23 -1.47 -13.72
CA LYS A 452 -24.06 -2.47 -13.01
C LYS A 452 -25.35 -1.85 -12.46
N TYR A 453 -26.50 -2.51 -12.68
CA TYR A 453 -27.79 -2.14 -12.10
C TYR A 453 -27.82 -2.49 -10.60
N VAL A 454 -28.37 -1.61 -9.76
CA VAL A 454 -28.40 -1.77 -8.30
C VAL A 454 -29.85 -1.96 -7.88
N ASP A 455 -30.22 -3.21 -7.62
CA ASP A 455 -31.58 -3.60 -7.21
C ASP A 455 -31.66 -3.79 -5.69
N LEU A 456 -31.27 -2.76 -4.92
CA LEU A 456 -31.34 -2.78 -3.47
C LEU A 456 -31.94 -1.48 -2.93
N LYS A 457 -32.82 -1.60 -1.95
CA LYS A 457 -33.26 -0.45 -1.15
C LYS A 457 -32.02 0.12 -0.46
N VAL A 458 -31.80 1.42 -0.65
CA VAL A 458 -30.64 2.16 -0.14
C VAL A 458 -30.41 1.88 1.36
N ASP A 459 -31.48 1.73 2.15
CA ASP A 459 -31.41 1.48 3.59
C ASP A 459 -30.91 0.08 3.96
N GLU A 460 -31.21 -0.93 3.15
CA GLU A 460 -30.72 -2.31 3.35
C GLU A 460 -29.24 -2.43 2.98
N MET A 461 -28.79 -1.67 1.98
CA MET A 461 -27.38 -1.62 1.61
C MET A 461 -26.51 -1.22 2.81
N PHE A 462 -26.98 -0.43 3.77
CA PHE A 462 -26.17 0.06 4.89
C PHE A 462 -26.19 -0.80 6.15
N GLN A 463 -27.02 -1.85 6.22
CA GLN A 463 -27.08 -2.70 7.41
C GLN A 463 -25.95 -3.72 7.41
N ILE A 464 -25.10 -3.65 8.43
CA ILE A 464 -23.99 -4.59 8.63
C ILE A 464 -24.52 -5.87 9.27
N GLU A 465 -24.11 -6.99 8.71
CA GLU A 465 -24.45 -8.33 9.18
C GLU A 465 -23.27 -8.96 9.93
N ALA A 466 -22.05 -8.78 9.42
CA ALA A 466 -20.87 -9.34 10.05
C ALA A 466 -19.62 -8.49 9.78
N ILE A 467 -18.62 -8.61 10.65
CA ILE A 467 -17.32 -7.96 10.54
C ILE A 467 -16.23 -9.01 10.74
N ALA A 468 -15.21 -8.98 9.88
CA ALA A 468 -13.98 -9.74 10.04
C ALA A 468 -12.82 -8.77 10.22
N VAL A 469 -11.96 -9.04 11.19
CA VAL A 469 -10.66 -8.38 11.36
C VAL A 469 -9.59 -9.42 11.13
N MET A 470 -8.63 -9.11 10.26
CA MET A 470 -7.58 -10.03 9.82
C MET A 470 -6.22 -9.36 9.84
N ASP A 471 -5.21 -10.13 10.22
CA ASP A 471 -3.82 -9.71 10.32
C ASP A 471 -2.91 -10.88 9.86
N LEU A 472 -1.97 -10.60 8.95
CA LEU A 472 -1.09 -11.63 8.41
C LEU A 472 0.02 -12.00 9.41
N ASN A 473 0.34 -13.28 9.44
CA ASN A 473 1.33 -13.81 10.36
C ASN A 473 2.76 -13.64 9.82
N SER A 474 3.69 -13.30 10.72
CA SER A 474 5.14 -13.30 10.50
C SER A 474 5.72 -12.37 9.42
N LEU A 475 4.98 -11.40 8.88
CA LEU A 475 5.54 -10.45 7.91
C LEU A 475 6.75 -9.66 8.45
N GLY A 476 6.74 -9.31 9.74
CA GLY A 476 7.86 -8.62 10.39
C GLY A 476 9.17 -9.42 10.37
N ILE A 477 9.09 -10.75 10.42
CA ILE A 477 10.24 -11.65 10.32
C ILE A 477 10.67 -11.78 8.85
N MET A 478 9.70 -11.89 7.94
CA MET A 478 9.94 -12.03 6.50
C MET A 478 10.65 -10.82 5.87
N PHE A 479 10.47 -9.63 6.46
CA PHE A 479 11.14 -8.40 6.03
C PHE A 479 12.24 -7.92 6.98
N GLY A 480 12.47 -8.63 8.09
CA GLY A 480 13.48 -8.31 9.11
C GLY A 480 14.91 -8.62 8.65
N GLY A 481 15.88 -7.80 9.06
CA GLY A 481 17.31 -7.95 8.75
C GLY A 481 18.10 -6.67 9.03
N LYS A 482 19.32 -6.79 9.54
CA LYS A 482 20.31 -5.71 9.64
C LYS A 482 21.33 -5.87 8.50
N GLU A 483 22.01 -4.77 8.17
CA GLU A 483 23.09 -4.59 7.17
C GLU A 483 23.22 -5.68 6.11
N GLU A 484 22.84 -5.31 4.89
CA GLU A 484 22.53 -6.25 3.84
C GLU A 484 23.41 -6.00 2.61
N PRO A 485 24.11 -7.04 2.11
CA PRO A 485 24.73 -7.00 0.79
C PRO A 485 23.71 -6.58 -0.27
N PHE A 486 24.19 -5.96 -1.36
CA PHE A 486 23.37 -5.48 -2.47
C PHE A 486 22.30 -6.48 -2.91
N GLU A 487 22.68 -7.75 -3.11
CA GLU A 487 21.82 -8.83 -3.59
C GLU A 487 20.65 -9.09 -2.62
N TYR A 488 20.92 -9.08 -1.31
CA TYR A 488 19.89 -9.31 -0.31
C TYR A 488 18.93 -8.12 -0.21
N ARG A 489 19.44 -6.89 -0.37
CA ARG A 489 18.58 -5.70 -0.47
C ARG A 489 17.66 -5.78 -1.70
N MET A 490 18.22 -6.14 -2.85
CA MET A 490 17.43 -6.31 -4.07
C MET A 490 16.35 -7.37 -3.90
N LEU A 491 16.68 -8.48 -3.23
CA LEU A 491 15.72 -9.52 -2.88
C LEU A 491 14.58 -8.95 -2.02
N LYS A 492 14.88 -8.13 -1.01
CA LYS A 492 13.86 -7.49 -0.17
C LYS A 492 12.94 -6.53 -0.91
N ILE A 493 13.49 -5.72 -1.82
CA ILE A 493 12.71 -4.80 -2.65
C ILE A 493 11.71 -5.62 -3.49
N ARG A 494 12.19 -6.68 -4.15
CA ARG A 494 11.36 -7.57 -4.97
C ARG A 494 10.31 -8.30 -4.12
N LYS A 495 10.69 -8.84 -2.95
CA LYS A 495 9.79 -9.48 -1.99
C LYS A 495 8.66 -8.53 -1.57
N SER A 496 9.00 -7.31 -1.17
CA SER A 496 8.03 -6.29 -0.73
C SER A 496 7.07 -5.94 -1.85
N PHE A 497 7.59 -5.66 -3.05
CA PHE A 497 6.76 -5.32 -4.19
C PHE A 497 5.81 -6.47 -4.59
N ARG A 498 6.36 -7.68 -4.79
CA ARG A 498 5.56 -8.85 -5.21
C ARG A 498 4.49 -9.19 -4.19
N PHE A 499 4.82 -9.13 -2.91
CA PHE A 499 3.85 -9.37 -1.84
C PHE A 499 2.67 -8.40 -1.93
N ASN A 500 2.92 -7.09 -1.96
CA ASN A 500 1.83 -6.12 -2.03
C ASN A 500 1.01 -6.26 -3.32
N ALA A 501 1.68 -6.47 -4.46
CA ALA A 501 1.00 -6.61 -5.74
C ALA A 501 0.08 -7.83 -5.78
N GLN A 502 0.54 -8.99 -5.28
CA GLN A 502 -0.29 -10.19 -5.20
C GLN A 502 -1.37 -10.08 -4.12
N TRP A 503 -1.03 -9.56 -2.94
CA TRP A 503 -1.98 -9.34 -1.85
C TRP A 503 -3.17 -8.51 -2.29
N TRP A 504 -2.92 -7.35 -2.89
CA TRP A 504 -3.99 -6.44 -3.31
C TRP A 504 -4.77 -6.95 -4.53
N LYS A 505 -4.14 -7.75 -5.41
CA LYS A 505 -4.86 -8.50 -6.44
C LYS A 505 -5.88 -9.45 -5.81
N ILE A 506 -5.44 -10.28 -4.85
CA ILE A 506 -6.32 -11.24 -4.15
C ILE A 506 -7.50 -10.51 -3.49
N ILE A 507 -7.21 -9.44 -2.74
CA ILE A 507 -8.27 -8.67 -2.06
C ILE A 507 -9.21 -8.02 -3.07
N SER A 508 -8.72 -7.47 -4.18
CA SER A 508 -9.60 -6.90 -5.21
C SER A 508 -10.49 -7.96 -5.85
N ASP A 509 -9.94 -9.11 -6.23
CA ASP A 509 -10.69 -10.22 -6.83
C ASP A 509 -11.81 -10.71 -5.92
N ILE A 510 -11.55 -10.76 -4.60
CA ILE A 510 -12.54 -11.12 -3.58
C ILE A 510 -13.65 -10.07 -3.47
N LEU A 511 -13.29 -8.79 -3.46
CA LEU A 511 -14.26 -7.70 -3.34
C LEU A 511 -15.09 -7.51 -4.61
N ASP A 512 -14.58 -7.94 -5.76
CA ASP A 512 -15.26 -7.89 -7.07
C ASP A 512 -15.94 -9.22 -7.46
N ASN A 513 -16.03 -10.18 -6.53
CA ASN A 513 -16.69 -11.47 -6.75
C ASN A 513 -18.15 -11.26 -7.21
N ASN A 514 -18.48 -11.79 -8.38
CA ASN A 514 -19.80 -11.63 -9.01
C ASN A 514 -20.93 -12.41 -8.32
N GLU A 515 -20.60 -13.36 -7.43
CA GLU A 515 -21.58 -14.11 -6.62
C GLU A 515 -22.07 -13.31 -5.41
N LEU A 516 -21.29 -12.34 -4.94
CA LEU A 516 -21.69 -11.43 -3.88
C LEU A 516 -22.69 -10.41 -4.41
N LYS A 517 -23.71 -10.09 -3.60
CA LYS A 517 -24.58 -8.95 -3.94
C LYS A 517 -23.75 -7.69 -4.03
N PHE A 518 -24.13 -6.82 -4.96
CA PHE A 518 -23.36 -5.61 -5.26
C PHE A 518 -23.12 -4.74 -4.02
N GLY A 519 -21.84 -4.42 -3.75
CA GLY A 519 -21.45 -3.54 -2.63
C GLY A 519 -21.72 -4.13 -1.25
N SER A 520 -22.00 -5.42 -1.17
CA SER A 520 -22.36 -6.08 0.07
C SER A 520 -21.14 -6.48 0.91
N LEU A 521 -19.98 -6.71 0.30
CA LEU A 521 -18.70 -6.84 0.97
C LEU A 521 -17.87 -5.57 0.75
N THR A 522 -17.32 -5.00 1.83
CA THR A 522 -16.49 -3.80 1.76
C THR A 522 -15.28 -3.92 2.69
N ALA A 523 -14.12 -3.45 2.24
CA ALA A 523 -12.96 -3.25 3.12
C ALA A 523 -13.07 -1.86 3.79
N TRP A 524 -13.15 -1.83 5.12
CA TRP A 524 -13.23 -0.59 5.91
C TRP A 524 -11.87 -0.07 6.35
N VAL A 525 -10.94 -0.99 6.56
CA VAL A 525 -9.53 -0.71 6.82
C VAL A 525 -8.75 -1.59 5.86
N ALA A 526 -7.85 -0.98 5.10
CA ALA A 526 -7.01 -1.61 4.11
C ALA A 526 -5.59 -1.02 4.23
N ALA A 527 -4.90 -1.34 5.33
CA ALA A 527 -3.62 -0.73 5.69
C ALA A 527 -2.50 -1.76 5.65
N GLY A 528 -1.99 -2.05 4.45
CA GLY A 528 -1.02 -3.13 4.27
C GLY A 528 -1.66 -4.49 4.52
N ASP A 529 -1.17 -5.21 5.52
CA ASP A 529 -1.67 -6.50 5.96
C ASP A 529 -2.87 -6.44 6.91
N ASP A 530 -3.07 -5.31 7.59
CA ASP A 530 -4.24 -5.08 8.44
C ASP A 530 -5.50 -4.88 7.57
N LEU A 531 -6.43 -5.84 7.63
CA LEU A 531 -7.69 -5.79 6.88
C LEU A 531 -8.90 -5.87 7.82
N THR A 532 -9.87 -4.96 7.63
CA THR A 532 -11.20 -5.08 8.24
C THR A 532 -12.24 -5.18 7.14
N LEU A 533 -12.90 -6.32 7.04
CA LEU A 533 -13.99 -6.58 6.10
C LEU A 533 -15.32 -6.44 6.82
N ALA A 534 -16.29 -5.85 6.12
CA ALA A 534 -17.66 -5.77 6.58
C ALA A 534 -18.60 -6.35 5.52
N LEU A 535 -19.41 -7.31 5.95
CA LEU A 535 -20.48 -7.91 5.17
C LEU A 535 -21.80 -7.22 5.54
N ARG A 536 -22.53 -6.77 4.52
CA ARG A 536 -23.85 -6.17 4.63
C ARG A 536 -24.91 -7.25 4.41
N LYS A 537 -26.11 -6.99 4.95
CA LYS A 537 -27.25 -7.88 4.83
C LYS A 537 -27.60 -8.19 3.38
N GLY A 538 -28.11 -9.39 3.18
CA GLY A 538 -28.69 -9.84 1.91
C GLY A 538 -27.86 -10.89 1.18
N ASN A 539 -26.74 -11.37 1.73
CA ASN A 539 -25.96 -12.45 1.15
C ASN A 539 -26.36 -13.80 1.75
N GLU A 540 -27.46 -14.38 1.26
CA GLU A 540 -27.98 -15.66 1.80
C GLU A 540 -27.04 -16.85 1.58
N LYS A 541 -26.12 -16.76 0.62
CA LYS A 541 -25.23 -17.87 0.22
C LYS A 541 -23.75 -17.65 0.57
N TYR A 542 -23.38 -16.48 1.07
CA TYR A 542 -21.99 -16.10 1.26
C TYR A 542 -21.78 -15.51 2.66
N ASP A 543 -20.90 -16.14 3.43
CA ASP A 543 -20.47 -15.67 4.75
C ASP A 543 -19.00 -15.21 4.71
N LEU A 544 -18.61 -14.35 5.65
CA LEU A 544 -17.22 -13.95 5.90
C LEU A 544 -16.29 -15.14 6.14
N ILE A 545 -16.74 -16.25 6.71
CA ILE A 545 -15.88 -17.45 6.84
C ILE A 545 -15.50 -17.99 5.46
N MET A 546 -16.45 -18.07 4.52
CA MET A 546 -16.18 -18.48 3.13
C MET A 546 -15.27 -17.48 2.42
N VAL A 547 -15.49 -16.17 2.64
CA VAL A 547 -14.60 -15.13 2.11
C VAL A 547 -13.17 -15.30 2.62
N LEU A 548 -12.99 -15.58 3.92
CA LEU A 548 -11.68 -15.80 4.50
C LEU A 548 -11.04 -17.11 3.98
N GLN A 549 -11.82 -18.17 3.75
CA GLN A 549 -11.34 -19.39 3.09
C GLN A 549 -10.85 -19.11 1.67
N GLU A 550 -11.61 -18.37 0.88
CA GLU A 550 -11.22 -18.00 -0.48
C GLU A 550 -9.95 -17.12 -0.50
N ILE A 551 -9.81 -16.20 0.48
CA ILE A 551 -8.56 -15.43 0.68
C ILE A 551 -7.39 -16.36 0.98
N ASP A 552 -7.56 -17.31 1.91
CA ASP A 552 -6.52 -18.26 2.30
C ASP A 552 -6.10 -19.17 1.13
N GLU A 553 -7.05 -19.68 0.36
CA GLU A 553 -6.80 -20.45 -0.87
C GLU A 553 -5.99 -19.66 -1.89
N LYS A 554 -6.43 -18.45 -2.22
CA LYS A 554 -5.74 -17.59 -3.19
C LYS A 554 -4.36 -17.16 -2.70
N LEU A 555 -4.22 -16.89 -1.41
CA LEU A 555 -2.93 -16.54 -0.79
C LEU A 555 -1.95 -17.70 -0.86
N LYS A 556 -2.40 -18.92 -0.50
CA LYS A 556 -1.58 -20.13 -0.60
C LYS A 556 -1.24 -20.47 -2.04
N TRP A 557 -2.16 -20.25 -2.99
CA TRP A 557 -1.90 -20.45 -4.42
C TRP A 557 -0.86 -19.45 -4.97
N ALA A 558 -1.01 -18.17 -4.66
CA ALA A 558 -0.09 -17.12 -5.13
C ALA A 558 1.35 -17.35 -4.65
N PHE A 559 1.52 -18.01 -3.51
CA PHE A 559 2.80 -18.30 -2.89
C PHE A 559 3.06 -19.82 -2.74
N LYS A 560 2.45 -20.64 -3.59
CA LYS A 560 2.50 -22.11 -3.49
C LYS A 560 3.91 -22.67 -3.59
N ASP A 561 4.75 -22.01 -4.38
CA ASP A 561 6.11 -22.44 -4.69
C ASP A 561 7.17 -21.91 -3.72
N ASN A 562 6.74 -21.14 -2.72
CA ASN A 562 7.64 -20.46 -1.78
C ASN A 562 8.01 -21.33 -0.60
N ASP A 563 9.22 -21.13 -0.08
CA ASP A 563 9.68 -21.78 1.15
C ASP A 563 8.93 -21.27 2.38
N ILE A 564 8.55 -19.99 2.34
CA ILE A 564 7.74 -19.35 3.38
C ILE A 564 6.28 -19.39 2.96
N LYS A 565 5.45 -20.06 3.75
CA LYS A 565 4.00 -20.09 3.57
C LYS A 565 3.34 -18.95 4.35
N PHE A 566 2.54 -18.16 3.66
CA PHE A 566 1.75 -17.09 4.25
C PHE A 566 0.48 -17.64 4.90
N SER A 567 0.09 -17.04 6.02
CA SER A 567 -1.13 -17.35 6.75
C SER A 567 -1.59 -16.12 7.53
N PHE A 568 -2.82 -16.12 8.02
CA PHE A 568 -3.35 -15.05 8.86
C PHE A 568 -4.05 -15.55 10.12
N GLY A 569 -4.16 -14.67 11.10
CA GLY A 569 -5.16 -14.77 12.16
C GLY A 569 -6.34 -13.87 11.82
N ALA A 570 -7.57 -14.39 11.94
CA ALA A 570 -8.77 -13.59 11.76
C ALA A 570 -9.80 -13.84 12.86
N GLY A 571 -10.58 -12.81 13.16
CA GLY A 571 -11.73 -12.88 14.04
C GLY A 571 -12.98 -12.39 13.33
N VAL A 572 -14.06 -13.17 13.43
CA VAL A 572 -15.37 -12.86 12.84
C VAL A 572 -16.38 -12.64 13.95
N ALA A 573 -17.12 -11.54 13.85
CA ALA A 573 -18.25 -11.22 14.70
C ALA A 573 -19.49 -10.98 13.84
N ARG A 574 -20.60 -11.65 14.18
CA ARG A 574 -21.89 -11.52 13.52
C ARG A 574 -22.82 -10.66 14.37
N LYS A 575 -23.62 -9.81 13.74
CA LYS A 575 -24.52 -8.87 14.41
C LYS A 575 -25.62 -9.63 15.13
N GLN A 576 -25.72 -9.47 16.45
CA GLN A 576 -26.86 -9.94 17.22
C GLN A 576 -27.85 -8.80 17.44
N ASN A 577 -29.13 -8.98 17.07
CA ASN A 577 -30.19 -8.00 17.34
C ASN A 577 -29.85 -6.55 16.86
N LYS A 578 -30.14 -5.53 17.69
CA LYS A 578 -29.80 -4.11 17.45
C LYS A 578 -28.42 -3.73 17.99
N GLU A 579 -27.50 -4.69 18.06
CA GLU A 579 -26.16 -4.44 18.60
C GLU A 579 -25.42 -3.34 17.80
N PRO A 580 -24.65 -2.45 18.46
CA PRO A 580 -23.87 -1.45 17.74
C PRO A 580 -22.71 -2.07 16.94
N ILE A 581 -22.43 -1.58 15.71
CA ILE A 581 -21.24 -1.97 14.89
C ILE A 581 -19.95 -2.05 15.69
N LEU A 582 -19.77 -1.09 16.60
CA LEU A 582 -18.60 -1.04 17.45
C LEU A 582 -18.41 -2.32 18.27
N SER A 583 -19.49 -2.85 18.84
CA SER A 583 -19.42 -4.06 19.65
C SER A 583 -18.93 -5.22 18.78
N LEU A 584 -19.44 -5.33 17.55
CA LEU A 584 -18.95 -6.29 16.55
C LEU A 584 -17.47 -6.10 16.24
N ILE A 585 -17.00 -4.86 16.03
CA ILE A 585 -15.56 -4.60 15.78
C ILE A 585 -14.73 -5.07 16.98
N LYS A 586 -15.12 -4.76 18.22
CA LYS A 586 -14.41 -5.18 19.43
C LYS A 586 -14.39 -6.70 19.59
N GLN A 587 -15.51 -7.34 19.29
CA GLN A 587 -15.63 -8.79 19.30
C GLN A 587 -14.71 -9.43 18.25
N ALA A 588 -14.75 -8.95 17.00
CA ALA A 588 -13.89 -9.39 15.92
C ALA A 588 -12.39 -9.18 16.25
N GLN A 589 -12.01 -8.02 16.80
CA GLN A 589 -10.64 -7.76 17.26
C GLN A 589 -10.21 -8.66 18.42
N SER A 590 -11.11 -8.97 19.35
CA SER A 590 -10.83 -9.89 20.46
C SER A 590 -10.62 -11.30 19.93
N ALA A 591 -11.45 -11.73 18.97
CA ALA A 591 -11.35 -13.00 18.27
C ALA A 591 -10.06 -13.10 17.44
N GLU A 592 -9.67 -12.06 16.69
CA GLU A 592 -8.40 -12.01 15.95
C GLU A 592 -7.22 -12.20 16.91
N LYS A 593 -7.19 -11.49 18.04
CA LYS A 593 -6.12 -11.67 19.06
C LYS A 593 -6.06 -13.09 19.60
N LYS A 594 -7.19 -13.78 19.76
CA LYS A 594 -7.24 -15.20 20.13
C LYS A 594 -6.67 -16.07 19.00
N ALA A 595 -7.09 -15.81 17.75
CA ALA A 595 -6.58 -16.49 16.56
C ALA A 595 -5.05 -16.37 16.44
N LYS A 596 -4.51 -15.15 16.59
CA LYS A 596 -3.07 -14.89 16.51
C LYS A 596 -2.28 -15.56 17.65
N ARG A 597 -2.84 -15.63 18.87
CA ARG A 597 -2.24 -16.38 19.98
C ARG A 597 -2.23 -17.88 19.71
N HIS A 598 -3.33 -18.43 19.20
CA HIS A 598 -3.42 -19.84 18.82
C HIS A 598 -2.41 -20.14 17.70
N TRP A 599 -2.31 -19.27 16.70
CA TRP A 599 -1.37 -19.43 15.60
C TRP A 599 0.07 -19.43 16.10
N LYS A 600 0.46 -18.47 16.96
CA LYS A 600 1.80 -18.41 17.57
C LYS A 600 2.13 -19.68 18.37
N TYR A 601 1.16 -20.24 19.09
CA TYR A 601 1.35 -21.48 19.82
C TYR A 601 1.60 -22.66 18.87
N ARG A 602 0.78 -22.82 17.82
CA ARG A 602 0.99 -23.86 16.80
C ARG A 602 2.34 -23.70 16.13
N ALA A 603 2.68 -22.49 15.69
CA ALA A 603 3.98 -22.18 15.12
C ALA A 603 5.11 -22.57 16.08
N SER A 604 5.02 -22.27 17.37
CA SER A 604 6.05 -22.65 18.36
C SER A 604 6.24 -24.17 18.52
N ILE A 605 5.21 -24.97 18.23
CA ILE A 605 5.27 -26.45 18.28
C ILE A 605 5.85 -27.00 16.98
N TYR A 606 5.34 -26.55 15.84
CA TYR A 606 5.54 -27.19 14.55
C TYR A 606 6.62 -26.51 13.68
N ASP A 607 7.00 -25.28 14.00
CA ASP A 607 8.11 -24.56 13.36
C ASP A 607 8.71 -23.48 14.29
N LYS A 608 9.71 -23.90 15.08
CA LYS A 608 10.41 -23.01 16.03
C LYS A 608 11.13 -21.83 15.38
N GLN A 609 11.38 -21.85 14.06
CA GLN A 609 12.06 -20.76 13.38
C GLN A 609 11.14 -19.57 13.08
N LEU A 610 9.82 -19.80 13.00
CA LEU A 610 8.82 -18.74 12.79
C LEU A 610 8.56 -17.88 14.04
N VAL A 611 8.99 -18.33 15.22
CA VAL A 611 8.82 -17.62 16.48
C VAL A 611 10.20 -17.23 17.00
N ILE A 612 10.70 -16.05 16.57
CA ILE A 612 11.88 -15.48 17.22
C ILE A 612 11.47 -15.13 18.66
N VAL A 613 12.04 -15.88 19.59
CA VAL A 613 11.81 -15.84 21.03
C VAL A 613 12.28 -14.49 21.57
N HIS A 614 11.39 -13.50 21.60
CA HIS A 614 11.54 -12.34 22.50
C HIS A 614 10.41 -12.20 23.52
N ASP A 615 9.39 -13.07 23.48
CA ASP A 615 8.21 -12.98 24.35
C ASP A 615 7.78 -14.34 24.97
N PHE A 616 8.49 -15.43 24.67
CA PHE A 616 8.00 -16.79 24.94
C PHE A 616 8.45 -17.40 26.28
N GLU A 617 9.60 -17.00 26.84
CA GLU A 617 10.20 -17.68 27.99
C GLU A 617 9.44 -17.48 29.32
N THR A 618 8.50 -16.54 29.43
CA THR A 618 7.72 -16.28 30.66
C THR A 618 6.26 -16.76 30.61
N LYS A 619 5.76 -17.29 29.49
CA LYS A 619 4.31 -17.60 29.30
C LYS A 619 3.95 -19.04 28.97
N GLU A 620 4.90 -19.97 28.82
CA GLU A 620 4.65 -21.37 28.45
C GLU A 620 3.62 -22.08 29.34
N LYS A 621 3.62 -21.80 30.66
CA LYS A 621 2.75 -22.50 31.61
C LYS A 621 1.26 -22.10 31.53
N LYS A 622 0.93 -20.89 31.08
CA LYS A 622 -0.46 -20.39 30.97
C LYS A 622 -1.14 -20.74 29.65
N ILE A 623 -0.38 -21.12 28.63
CA ILE A 623 -0.88 -21.33 27.27
C ILE A 623 -1.30 -22.79 27.06
N LYS A 624 -0.60 -23.76 27.67
CA LYS A 624 -0.98 -25.18 27.59
C LYS A 624 -2.36 -25.50 28.19
N GLU A 625 -2.80 -24.77 29.22
CA GLU A 625 -4.10 -25.02 29.89
C GLU A 625 -5.33 -24.47 29.14
N ASN A 626 -5.16 -23.74 28.03
CA ASN A 626 -6.26 -23.02 27.35
C ASN A 626 -6.60 -23.50 25.93
N ILE A 627 -5.94 -24.54 25.38
CA ILE A 627 -5.98 -24.84 23.93
C ILE A 627 -6.70 -26.16 23.57
N GLU A 628 -7.01 -27.01 24.55
CA GLU A 628 -7.90 -28.16 24.33
C GLU A 628 -9.31 -27.64 23.96
N GLU A 629 -9.69 -27.81 22.69
CA GLU A 629 -10.95 -27.39 22.07
C GLU A 629 -11.47 -26.00 22.46
N ILE A 630 -10.82 -24.95 21.94
CA ILE A 630 -11.40 -23.61 22.03
C ILE A 630 -12.59 -23.54 21.07
N VAL A 631 -13.80 -23.66 21.63
CA VAL A 631 -15.09 -23.48 20.94
C VAL A 631 -15.06 -22.22 20.06
N GLY A 632 -15.51 -22.35 18.81
CA GLY A 632 -15.53 -21.27 17.81
C GLY A 632 -14.23 -21.07 17.02
N CYS A 633 -13.18 -21.88 17.24
CA CYS A 633 -11.96 -21.84 16.44
C CYS A 633 -12.06 -22.75 15.21
N THR A 634 -11.92 -22.16 14.01
CA THR A 634 -11.76 -22.89 12.75
C THR A 634 -10.32 -22.75 12.28
N VAL A 635 -9.61 -23.88 12.13
CA VAL A 635 -8.34 -23.92 11.41
C VAL A 635 -8.68 -24.10 9.93
N LEU A 636 -8.26 -23.16 9.08
CA LEU A 636 -8.55 -23.25 7.67
C LEU A 636 -7.65 -24.32 7.04
N ASP A 637 -8.27 -25.42 6.66
CA ASP A 637 -7.60 -26.52 5.97
C ASP A 637 -8.06 -26.57 4.52
N ASN A 638 -7.10 -26.46 3.60
CA ASN A 638 -7.39 -26.54 2.17
C ASN A 638 -7.09 -27.94 1.70
N SER A 639 -8.11 -28.62 1.18
CA SER A 639 -8.00 -29.97 0.60
C SER A 639 -6.95 -30.07 -0.51
N CYS A 640 -6.67 -28.96 -1.20
CA CYS A 640 -5.64 -28.86 -2.24
C CYS A 640 -4.19 -28.85 -1.72
N TYR A 641 -3.98 -28.71 -0.41
CA TYR A 641 -2.65 -28.61 0.21
C TYR A 641 -2.56 -29.44 1.50
N SER A 642 -2.99 -30.70 1.45
CA SER A 642 -3.00 -31.64 2.59
C SER A 642 -1.65 -31.81 3.30
N ASP A 643 -0.55 -31.46 2.63
CA ASP A 643 0.82 -31.61 3.13
C ASP A 643 1.38 -30.34 3.80
N MET A 644 0.55 -29.29 3.98
CA MET A 644 1.01 -28.07 4.66
C MET A 644 1.26 -28.32 6.14
N ASN A 645 2.48 -27.98 6.59
CA ASN A 645 2.85 -27.98 8.00
C ASN A 645 1.83 -27.13 8.79
N GLU A 646 1.33 -27.70 9.89
CA GLU A 646 0.35 -27.13 10.82
C GLU A 646 0.72 -25.73 11.37
N ALA A 647 2.00 -25.35 11.31
CA ALA A 647 2.48 -24.00 11.63
C ALA A 647 1.98 -22.91 10.67
N HIS A 648 1.58 -23.28 9.45
CA HIS A 648 1.24 -22.33 8.37
C HIS A 648 -0.26 -22.31 8.02
N LYS A 649 -1.11 -22.95 8.82
CA LYS A 649 -2.55 -22.85 8.61
C LYS A 649 -3.08 -21.53 9.17
N SER A 650 -3.92 -20.85 8.40
CA SER A 650 -4.64 -19.67 8.86
C SER A 650 -5.68 -20.08 9.92
N ILE A 651 -5.88 -19.22 10.91
CA ILE A 651 -6.79 -19.49 12.02
C ILE A 651 -7.88 -18.43 12.05
N VAL A 652 -9.12 -18.88 12.07
CA VAL A 652 -10.30 -18.02 12.18
C VAL A 652 -11.03 -18.33 13.47
N TYR A 653 -11.31 -17.30 14.26
CA TYR A 653 -12.24 -17.41 15.38
C TYR A 653 -13.59 -16.84 14.98
N ASN A 654 -14.59 -17.71 14.89
CA ASN A 654 -15.97 -17.32 14.71
C ASN A 654 -16.64 -17.24 16.06
N LEU A 655 -17.10 -16.04 16.43
CA LEU A 655 -17.97 -15.87 17.59
C LEU A 655 -19.38 -16.25 17.16
N GLU A 656 -19.66 -17.55 17.09
CA GLU A 656 -21.02 -18.05 16.90
C GLU A 656 -21.85 -17.82 18.16
N VAL A 657 -23.16 -17.71 17.92
CA VAL A 657 -24.18 -17.58 18.95
C VAL A 657 -24.15 -18.88 19.76
N GLU A 658 -23.90 -18.82 21.07
CA GLU A 658 -24.44 -19.86 21.96
C GLU A 658 -25.97 -19.75 21.82
N GLU A 659 -26.59 -20.70 21.12
CA GLU A 659 -28.05 -20.84 21.14
C GLU A 659 -28.44 -21.12 22.59
N GLU A 660 -29.05 -20.12 23.27
CA GLU A 660 -29.69 -20.29 24.58
C GLU A 660 -30.92 -21.21 24.51
#